data_AF-A0A834YP59-F1
#
_entry.id   AF-A0A834YP59-F1
#
_cell.length_a   1.000
_cell.length_b   1.000
_cell.length_c   1.000
_cell.angle_alpha   90.00
_cell.angle_beta   90.00
_cell.angle_gamma   90.00
#
_symmetry.space_group_name_H-M   'P 1'
#
loop_
_entity.id
_entity.type
_entity.pdbx_description
1 polymer ?
#
loop_
_entity_poly.entity_id
_entity_poly.type
_entity_poly.pdbx_seq_one_letter_code
_entity_poly.pdbx_strand_id
1 'polypeptide(L)'
;MSSTIGHSLLHQSLCCPNVLEYQNKIKSPGVSGNSLFQAALNQAALQISKPLISTTFGNNSLNVRKTKLPKGTGRMASIVPRAVLTTNPASELAGKFNLDGNSELQIDVSAPTSGSISQVDIQVTNSSNSLVLHWGSICDRKDKWVLPSRRPEGTKVYKNNALRTPFVKSGSSSFLKIEIDDPKIQAIEFKDNGANFFVKLPIKEKQIPNVSVPEDLVQLQAYLRLSLRSVEREEYEAARRELLEEVSRGTSIQGLRAKLTNPDDKSKTTEPSVSESKSKIPGDLVQIHAYIRWEKAGKPNYAPDQQLREFEEARKELQTELEKGTSLDEMKKKITKGEIQTKVSKQLKHKRYFTAERIQRKKRDFMQILNKYAAEPVEERHTLTQKPPTAVELFLKAKELDGGPILNKKMFKIGDKELLVLVTNPPGKTTVHLATDLKEPLILHWALSKEPGQWSVPPPSVLPPGSISLDMASETQFAESSSSDLSYPVQSLEIVIGEKDFIGMPFVLRSGGNWMKHDGSDFYVEFGIGSKQDAGDGKGTAKALLNKIAEMESEAQKSFMHRFNIAADLVEWAKDDGELGFAGILVWMRFMATRQLIWNKNYNVKPREISKAQDRLTDLLPNIYKSHPQYRELLRMIMSTVGRGGEGDVGQRIRDEILVIQRNNECKGGMMEEWHQKLHNNTSPDDVVICQALIDYIKSDFDISVYWKTLNSNGITKERLLSYDRAIHSEPNFRRDHKDGLLRDLGHYMRTLKAVHSGADLESAIANCMGYKSEGQGFMVGVHINPISGLPSGFPELLQFVLEHVEDKNVEALLEGLLEAREELRPLLLKSNDRLKDLLFLDIALDSTVRTAIERGYEELKNAGPEKIMYSITLVLENLALSSDNNEDLIYCLKVNNIQ
;
A
#
# COMPACT_ATOMS: atom_id res chain seq x y z
N MET A 1 -1.60 -9.16 6.68
CA MET A 1 -1.21 -8.06 5.75
C MET A 1 -2.48 -7.34 5.31
N SER A 2 -2.46 -6.02 5.08
CA SER A 2 -3.65 -5.28 4.58
C SER A 2 -3.38 -4.66 3.20
N SER A 3 -4.45 -4.31 2.47
CA SER A 3 -4.42 -3.84 1.08
C SER A 3 -4.09 -2.35 0.91
N THR A 4 -3.17 -1.81 1.73
CA THR A 4 -2.89 -0.37 1.80
C THR A 4 -1.39 -0.09 1.67
N ILE A 5 -0.89 0.04 0.44
CA ILE A 5 0.48 0.50 0.17
C ILE A 5 0.43 1.98 -0.25
N GLY A 6 1.00 2.85 0.57
CA GLY A 6 1.15 4.27 0.26
C GLY A 6 2.19 4.51 -0.82
N HIS A 7 1.76 4.70 -2.07
CA HIS A 7 2.65 5.09 -3.16
C HIS A 7 2.98 6.59 -3.12
N SER A 8 4.14 6.95 -2.57
CA SER A 8 4.68 8.30 -2.64
C SER A 8 6.21 8.34 -2.77
N LEU A 9 6.75 7.77 -3.85
CA LEU A 9 8.04 8.19 -4.41
C LEU A 9 8.00 8.06 -5.94
N LEU A 10 8.54 9.06 -6.63
CA LEU A 10 8.55 9.13 -8.09
C LEU A 10 9.72 8.32 -8.66
N HIS A 11 9.45 7.43 -9.61
CA HIS A 11 10.44 7.06 -10.63
C HIS A 11 9.74 6.80 -11.97
N GLN A 12 9.86 7.78 -12.87
CA GLN A 12 9.60 7.65 -14.29
C GLN A 12 10.87 8.09 -15.02
N SER A 13 11.06 7.66 -16.28
CA SER A 13 12.34 7.70 -17.02
C SER A 13 13.35 6.62 -16.56
N LEU A 14 14.00 5.84 -17.43
CA LEU A 14 13.76 5.56 -18.86
C LEU A 14 13.94 4.06 -19.13
N CYS A 15 13.22 3.53 -20.13
CA CYS A 15 13.75 2.64 -21.18
C CYS A 15 12.63 2.19 -22.13
N CYS A 16 12.56 2.82 -23.32
CA CYS A 16 12.00 2.19 -24.51
C CYS A 16 13.14 2.03 -25.53
N PRO A 17 13.22 0.93 -26.28
CA PRO A 17 14.37 0.63 -27.12
C PRO A 17 14.33 1.43 -28.42
N ASN A 18 15.43 2.12 -28.74
CA ASN A 18 15.69 2.60 -30.10
C ASN A 18 16.74 1.71 -30.77
N VAL A 19 16.42 1.30 -32.00
CA VAL A 19 17.26 0.49 -32.89
C VAL A 19 18.56 1.23 -33.20
N LEU A 20 19.67 0.49 -33.28
CA LEU A 20 20.88 0.90 -34.01
C LEU A 20 21.56 -0.32 -34.65
N GLU A 21 22.16 -0.10 -35.82
CA GLU A 21 22.52 -1.15 -36.77
C GLU A 21 23.96 -1.71 -36.60
N TYR A 22 24.19 -2.87 -37.20
CA TYR A 22 25.52 -3.50 -37.32
C TYR A 22 26.44 -2.72 -38.28
N GLN A 23 27.69 -2.44 -37.88
CA GLN A 23 28.81 -2.36 -38.84
C GLN A 23 30.24 -2.53 -38.25
N ASN A 24 30.71 -3.78 -38.24
CA ASN A 24 31.99 -4.22 -38.83
C ASN A 24 33.24 -3.28 -38.83
N LYS A 25 34.29 -3.62 -38.05
CA LYS A 25 35.59 -4.19 -38.56
C LYS A 25 36.75 -4.27 -37.54
N ILE A 26 37.40 -5.46 -37.47
CA ILE A 26 38.87 -5.73 -37.54
C ILE A 26 39.79 -4.91 -36.60
N LYS A 27 40.50 -5.48 -35.60
CA LYS A 27 41.74 -6.31 -35.79
C LYS A 27 42.26 -6.96 -34.46
N SER A 28 42.74 -8.20 -34.56
CA SER A 28 43.67 -8.91 -33.64
C SER A 28 45.14 -8.74 -34.16
N PRO A 29 46.24 -9.32 -33.61
CA PRO A 29 46.45 -10.31 -32.52
C PRO A 29 47.30 -9.78 -31.33
N GLY A 30 47.48 -10.48 -30.20
CA GLY A 30 48.29 -11.71 -29.99
C GLY A 30 49.14 -11.52 -28.70
N VAL A 31 49.85 -12.48 -28.08
CA VAL A 31 50.11 -13.92 -28.32
C VAL A 31 50.65 -14.55 -27.01
N SER A 32 50.29 -15.82 -26.69
CA SER A 32 50.96 -16.83 -25.80
C SER A 32 51.45 -16.45 -24.37
N GLY A 33 51.39 -17.31 -23.35
CA GLY A 33 50.89 -18.69 -23.23
C GLY A 33 51.57 -19.50 -22.10
N ASN A 34 51.24 -20.80 -22.01
CA ASN A 34 51.75 -21.83 -21.07
C ASN A 34 51.30 -21.63 -19.58
N SER A 35 50.76 -22.59 -18.80
CA SER A 35 50.84 -24.07 -18.71
C SER A 35 52.16 -24.57 -18.08
N LEU A 36 52.25 -25.56 -17.17
CA LEU A 36 51.45 -26.79 -16.92
C LEU A 36 51.78 -27.41 -15.51
N PHE A 37 50.98 -28.40 -15.05
CA PHE A 37 51.31 -29.49 -14.06
C PHE A 37 51.67 -29.13 -12.59
N GLN A 38 51.54 -29.99 -11.54
CA GLN A 38 50.97 -31.36 -11.36
C GLN A 38 50.49 -31.65 -9.89
N ALA A 39 49.93 -32.85 -9.68
CA ALA A 39 49.60 -33.60 -8.43
C ALA A 39 50.53 -33.41 -7.19
N ALA A 40 50.18 -33.74 -5.92
CA ALA A 40 48.92 -34.08 -5.17
C ALA A 40 49.26 -34.04 -3.63
N LEU A 41 48.68 -34.71 -2.60
CA LEU A 41 47.68 -35.80 -2.39
C LEU A 41 47.15 -35.74 -0.90
N ASN A 42 46.45 -36.79 -0.41
CA ASN A 42 45.87 -36.99 0.96
C ASN A 42 46.78 -36.58 2.15
N GLN A 43 46.29 -36.04 3.29
CA GLN A 43 45.37 -36.68 4.27
C GLN A 43 44.56 -35.66 5.14
N ALA A 44 43.71 -36.18 6.03
CA ALA A 44 42.60 -35.51 6.72
C ALA A 44 42.94 -34.48 7.83
N ALA A 45 42.04 -33.50 8.01
CA ALA A 45 41.79 -32.80 9.27
C ALA A 45 40.33 -32.30 9.35
N LEU A 46 39.70 -32.44 10.52
CA LEU A 46 38.39 -31.87 10.85
C LEU A 46 38.55 -30.41 11.31
N GLN A 47 37.96 -29.41 10.63
CA GLN A 47 37.60 -28.12 11.25
C GLN A 47 36.32 -27.51 10.65
N ILE A 48 35.57 -26.80 11.49
CA ILE A 48 34.28 -26.17 11.18
C ILE A 48 34.51 -24.73 10.72
N SER A 49 34.19 -24.41 9.46
CA SER A 49 34.26 -23.05 8.93
C SER A 49 32.96 -22.26 9.21
N LYS A 50 33.01 -21.33 10.18
CA LYS A 50 31.93 -20.35 10.40
C LYS A 50 31.96 -19.26 9.30
N PRO A 51 30.82 -18.77 8.81
CA PRO A 51 30.79 -17.53 8.04
C PRO A 51 31.12 -16.34 8.97
N LEU A 52 31.94 -15.41 8.49
CA LEU A 52 32.41 -14.28 9.29
C LEU A 52 31.47 -13.08 9.15
N ILE A 53 30.61 -12.84 10.15
CA ILE A 53 29.79 -11.63 10.23
C ILE A 53 30.67 -10.48 10.77
N SER A 54 30.68 -9.34 10.08
CA SER A 54 31.39 -8.14 10.53
C SER A 54 30.46 -7.27 11.38
N THR A 55 30.82 -7.06 12.65
CA THR A 55 30.07 -6.23 13.60
C THR A 55 30.77 -4.88 13.83
N THR A 56 30.27 -3.81 13.21
CA THR A 56 30.63 -2.42 13.59
C THR A 56 29.44 -1.48 13.47
N PHE A 57 28.92 -1.04 14.62
CA PHE A 57 27.98 0.07 14.72
C PHE A 57 28.79 1.33 15.06
N GLY A 58 28.65 2.43 14.31
CA GLY A 58 29.52 3.60 14.50
C GLY A 58 29.01 4.88 13.85
N ASN A 59 28.48 5.80 14.66
CA ASN A 59 28.09 7.14 14.22
C ASN A 59 29.33 8.02 13.95
N ASN A 60 29.47 8.59 12.75
CA ASN A 60 29.16 10.02 12.53
C ASN A 60 29.50 10.55 11.13
N SER A 61 28.69 11.54 10.73
CA SER A 61 28.87 12.54 9.66
C SER A 61 30.23 12.65 8.93
N LEU A 62 30.19 12.64 7.58
CA LEU A 62 31.22 13.27 6.74
C LEU A 62 30.62 14.19 5.69
N ASN A 63 31.14 15.42 5.64
CA ASN A 63 30.84 16.41 4.60
C ASN A 63 31.55 16.06 3.29
N VAL A 64 30.88 16.22 2.15
CA VAL A 64 31.49 16.05 0.82
C VAL A 64 32.42 17.23 0.51
N ARG A 65 33.70 17.12 0.90
CA ARG A 65 34.72 18.13 0.64
C ARG A 65 35.48 17.82 -0.65
N LYS A 66 35.24 18.60 -1.71
CA LYS A 66 35.84 18.41 -3.05
C LYS A 66 37.38 18.41 -3.00
N THR A 67 38.00 17.40 -3.59
CA THR A 67 39.45 17.31 -3.82
C THR A 67 39.90 18.25 -4.94
N LYS A 68 41.16 18.71 -4.88
CA LYS A 68 41.85 19.55 -5.88
C LYS A 68 43.36 19.28 -5.81
N LEU A 69 44.00 19.09 -6.96
CA LEU A 69 45.45 19.19 -7.26
C LEU A 69 45.62 18.96 -8.79
N PRO A 70 46.69 19.40 -9.47
CA PRO A 70 47.27 20.76 -9.49
C PRO A 70 47.40 21.36 -10.92
N LYS A 71 48.09 22.50 -11.05
CA LYS A 71 48.49 23.19 -12.31
C LYS A 71 49.68 22.45 -12.97
N GLY A 72 50.13 22.67 -14.21
CA GLY A 72 49.80 23.57 -15.34
C GLY A 72 50.41 22.96 -16.64
N THR A 73 50.69 23.62 -17.76
CA THR A 73 50.85 25.05 -18.16
C THR A 73 50.64 25.20 -19.69
N GLY A 74 50.42 26.43 -20.19
CA GLY A 74 50.45 26.73 -21.64
C GLY A 74 49.57 27.91 -22.05
N ARG A 75 50.12 28.86 -22.84
CA ARG A 75 49.39 29.97 -23.47
C ARG A 75 49.68 29.98 -24.98
N MET A 76 48.63 30.05 -25.80
CA MET A 76 48.60 30.86 -27.01
C MET A 76 47.20 31.49 -27.13
N ALA A 77 47.09 32.60 -27.87
CA ALA A 77 45.86 33.37 -27.99
C ALA A 77 45.48 33.56 -29.46
N SER A 78 44.18 33.66 -29.73
CA SER A 78 43.62 34.16 -30.98
C SER A 78 42.35 34.96 -30.66
N ILE A 79 42.02 35.95 -31.49
CA ILE A 79 40.98 36.94 -31.23
C ILE A 79 39.79 36.70 -32.16
N VAL A 80 38.58 36.66 -31.57
CA VAL A 80 37.29 36.66 -32.29
C VAL A 80 36.38 37.69 -31.56
N PRO A 81 35.67 38.58 -32.28
CA PRO A 81 35.08 39.77 -31.66
C PRO A 81 33.81 39.50 -30.82
N ARG A 82 33.55 40.40 -29.88
CA ARG A 82 32.26 40.47 -29.15
C ARG A 82 31.17 41.03 -30.05
N ALA A 83 30.10 40.27 -30.25
CA ALA A 83 28.76 40.84 -30.44
C ALA A 83 28.09 40.98 -29.06
N VAL A 84 27.34 42.06 -28.84
CA VAL A 84 26.64 42.33 -27.57
C VAL A 84 25.14 42.12 -27.77
N LEU A 85 24.56 41.21 -26.98
CA LEU A 85 23.13 41.18 -26.69
C LEU A 85 22.93 41.11 -25.18
N THR A 86 22.07 41.98 -24.66
CA THR A 86 21.90 42.24 -23.22
C THR A 86 20.78 41.38 -22.64
N THR A 87 21.13 40.29 -21.98
CA THR A 87 20.17 39.52 -21.16
C THR A 87 19.92 40.23 -19.83
N ASN A 88 18.69 40.69 -19.60
CA ASN A 88 18.27 41.30 -18.34
C ASN A 88 18.05 40.20 -17.27
N PRO A 89 18.79 40.16 -16.15
CA PRO A 89 18.83 39.03 -15.23
C PRO A 89 17.65 38.99 -14.23
N ALA A 90 16.44 39.30 -14.67
CA ALA A 90 15.27 39.53 -13.80
C ALA A 90 13.92 39.02 -14.37
N SER A 91 13.94 38.13 -15.37
CA SER A 91 12.74 37.53 -15.98
C SER A 91 12.73 36.01 -15.80
N GLU A 92 11.58 35.46 -15.40
CA GLU A 92 11.36 34.02 -15.21
C GLU A 92 10.41 33.48 -16.28
N LEU A 93 10.76 32.35 -16.90
CA LEU A 93 9.91 31.67 -17.88
C LEU A 93 8.69 31.07 -17.18
N ALA A 94 7.51 31.66 -17.38
CA ALA A 94 6.26 31.26 -16.73
C ALA A 94 5.45 30.23 -17.52
N GLY A 95 5.70 30.09 -18.83
CA GLY A 95 5.05 29.06 -19.65
C GLY A 95 5.53 29.02 -21.10
N LYS A 96 5.39 27.85 -21.72
CA LYS A 96 5.69 27.63 -23.14
C LYS A 96 4.65 26.68 -23.74
N PHE A 97 4.02 27.07 -24.84
CA PHE A 97 2.86 26.39 -25.42
C PHE A 97 3.00 26.31 -26.95
N ASN A 98 2.67 25.17 -27.55
CA ASN A 98 2.60 25.02 -29.01
C ASN A 98 1.17 25.30 -29.48
N LEU A 99 0.98 26.18 -30.46
CA LEU A 99 -0.33 26.68 -30.88
C LEU A 99 -0.95 25.89 -32.04
N ASP A 100 -0.13 25.56 -33.06
CA ASP A 100 -0.59 24.98 -34.33
C ASP A 100 0.41 23.99 -34.95
N GLY A 101 1.29 23.41 -34.13
CA GLY A 101 2.38 22.52 -34.52
C GLY A 101 3.64 23.27 -34.97
N ASN A 102 3.49 24.41 -35.64
CA ASN A 102 4.59 25.20 -36.22
C ASN A 102 4.88 26.51 -35.46
N SER A 103 3.92 27.06 -34.72
CA SER A 103 4.02 28.31 -33.96
C SER A 103 4.08 28.05 -32.46
N GLU A 104 4.96 28.78 -31.75
CA GLU A 104 5.21 28.56 -30.33
C GLU A 104 5.06 29.86 -29.52
N LEU A 105 4.20 29.80 -28.50
CA LEU A 105 3.91 30.86 -27.53
C LEU A 105 4.80 30.69 -26.29
N GLN A 106 5.69 31.65 -26.05
CA GLN A 106 6.47 31.78 -24.82
C GLN A 106 5.89 32.92 -23.96
N ILE A 107 5.83 32.71 -22.65
CA ILE A 107 5.39 33.70 -21.66
C ILE A 107 6.47 33.82 -20.58
N ASP A 108 7.09 35.00 -20.52
CA ASP A 108 8.08 35.36 -19.52
C ASP A 108 7.48 36.39 -18.55
N VAL A 109 7.75 36.26 -17.25
CA VAL A 109 7.24 37.16 -16.21
C VAL A 109 8.41 37.74 -15.43
N SER A 110 8.48 39.06 -15.40
CA SER A 110 9.53 39.79 -14.69
C SER A 110 9.05 40.21 -13.29
N ALA A 111 9.89 39.93 -12.28
CA ALA A 111 9.58 40.26 -10.90
C ALA A 111 9.84 41.76 -10.63
N PRO A 112 8.93 42.48 -9.94
CA PRO A 112 9.09 43.92 -9.74
C PRO A 112 10.23 44.23 -8.77
N THR A 113 11.37 44.68 -9.31
CA THR A 113 12.42 45.40 -8.56
C THR A 113 11.83 46.59 -7.78
N SER A 114 12.51 47.08 -6.75
CA SER A 114 11.93 48.03 -5.78
C SER A 114 11.42 49.33 -6.40
N GLY A 115 10.10 49.40 -6.64
CA GLY A 115 9.39 50.54 -7.23
C GLY A 115 8.77 50.28 -8.61
N SER A 116 9.07 49.16 -9.28
CA SER A 116 8.53 48.84 -10.61
C SER A 116 7.23 48.04 -10.59
N ILE A 117 6.57 48.00 -11.74
CA ILE A 117 5.28 47.35 -12.02
C ILE A 117 5.53 45.91 -12.47
N SER A 118 4.66 44.95 -12.11
CA SER A 118 4.77 43.57 -12.62
C SER A 118 4.52 43.52 -14.13
N GLN A 119 5.49 43.00 -14.89
CA GLN A 119 5.44 42.96 -16.36
C GLN A 119 5.47 41.51 -16.85
N VAL A 120 4.48 41.18 -17.69
CA VAL A 120 4.34 39.90 -18.41
C VAL A 120 4.64 40.15 -19.87
N ASP A 121 5.66 39.49 -20.41
CA ASP A 121 6.03 39.56 -21.82
C ASP A 121 5.65 38.25 -22.53
N ILE A 122 5.00 38.38 -23.67
CA ILE A 122 4.42 37.26 -24.42
C ILE A 122 4.96 37.31 -25.85
N GLN A 123 5.64 36.25 -26.28
CA GLN A 123 6.21 36.12 -27.63
C GLN A 123 5.59 34.91 -28.35
N VAL A 124 5.16 35.09 -29.60
CA VAL A 124 4.75 34.00 -30.49
C VAL A 124 5.70 33.92 -31.69
N THR A 125 6.52 32.86 -31.72
CA THR A 125 7.42 32.60 -32.84
C THR A 125 6.69 31.95 -34.02
N ASN A 126 7.24 32.12 -35.23
CA ASN A 126 6.75 31.59 -36.50
C ASN A 126 5.32 32.03 -36.93
N SER A 127 4.79 33.09 -36.31
CA SER A 127 3.43 33.55 -36.54
C SER A 127 3.26 34.23 -37.92
N SER A 128 2.53 33.59 -38.83
CA SER A 128 2.21 34.12 -40.16
C SER A 128 1.21 35.28 -40.11
N ASN A 129 0.08 35.07 -39.42
CA ASN A 129 -1.08 35.95 -39.36
C ASN A 129 -1.05 36.97 -38.21
N SER A 130 -1.96 37.95 -38.24
CA SER A 130 -2.16 38.93 -37.15
C SER A 130 -2.87 38.30 -35.95
N LEU A 131 -2.16 38.14 -34.82
CA LEU A 131 -2.69 37.54 -33.60
C LEU A 131 -3.33 38.57 -32.65
N VAL A 132 -4.31 38.11 -31.86
CA VAL A 132 -5.00 38.91 -30.83
C VAL A 132 -5.20 38.05 -29.58
N LEU A 133 -4.59 38.43 -28.46
CA LEU A 133 -4.78 37.75 -27.17
C LEU A 133 -6.17 38.08 -26.61
N HIS A 134 -6.89 37.08 -26.11
CA HIS A 134 -8.17 37.25 -25.41
C HIS A 134 -8.05 36.86 -23.94
N TRP A 135 -8.15 37.83 -23.03
CA TRP A 135 -7.71 37.69 -21.64
C TRP A 135 -8.51 38.52 -20.63
N GLY A 136 -8.32 38.21 -19.34
CA GLY A 136 -8.80 38.97 -18.17
C GLY A 136 -7.86 38.77 -16.97
N SER A 137 -8.06 39.54 -15.90
CA SER A 137 -7.27 39.38 -14.65
C SER A 137 -8.10 38.78 -13.51
N ILE A 138 -7.44 38.13 -12.56
CA ILE A 138 -8.08 37.45 -11.41
C ILE A 138 -7.55 38.00 -10.08
N CYS A 139 -8.47 38.24 -9.15
CA CYS A 139 -8.18 38.60 -7.76
C CYS A 139 -8.83 37.58 -6.80
N ASP A 140 -8.11 37.16 -5.76
CA ASP A 140 -8.58 36.31 -4.65
C ASP A 140 -9.35 35.04 -5.04
N ARG A 141 -8.82 34.27 -6.00
CA ARG A 141 -9.34 32.95 -6.43
C ARG A 141 -10.85 32.90 -6.77
N LYS A 142 -11.44 34.01 -7.22
CA LYS A 142 -12.83 34.05 -7.70
C LYS A 142 -12.84 33.97 -9.23
N ASP A 143 -13.68 33.09 -9.78
CA ASP A 143 -13.79 32.82 -11.24
C ASP A 143 -14.53 33.95 -12.00
N LYS A 144 -14.16 35.21 -11.74
CA LYS A 144 -14.73 36.41 -12.35
C LYS A 144 -13.61 37.30 -12.85
N TRP A 145 -13.51 37.41 -14.17
CA TRP A 145 -12.55 38.29 -14.83
C TRP A 145 -12.78 39.74 -14.41
N VAL A 146 -11.70 40.37 -13.95
CA VAL A 146 -11.59 41.80 -13.70
C VAL A 146 -10.93 42.44 -14.93
N LEU A 147 -11.27 43.70 -15.22
CA LEU A 147 -10.58 44.49 -16.23
C LEU A 147 -9.48 45.31 -15.55
N PRO A 148 -8.18 45.10 -15.85
CA PRO A 148 -7.11 45.91 -15.27
C PRO A 148 -7.21 47.38 -15.68
N SER A 149 -6.60 48.20 -14.81
CA SER A 149 -6.34 49.64 -14.93
C SER A 149 -5.48 49.94 -16.15
N ARG A 150 -4.29 49.34 -16.23
CA ARG A 150 -3.40 49.41 -17.40
C ARG A 150 -3.81 48.41 -18.47
N ARG A 151 -3.69 48.83 -19.73
CA ARG A 151 -4.03 48.05 -20.92
C ARG A 151 -3.03 48.40 -22.02
N PRO A 152 -2.45 47.43 -22.74
CA PRO A 152 -1.56 47.73 -23.85
C PRO A 152 -2.29 48.43 -24.99
N GLU A 153 -1.56 49.13 -25.86
CA GLU A 153 -2.15 49.88 -26.97
C GLU A 153 -2.96 48.97 -27.92
N GLY A 154 -3.98 49.54 -28.57
CA GLY A 154 -4.90 48.80 -29.42
C GLY A 154 -5.88 47.85 -28.70
N THR A 155 -5.81 47.70 -27.38
CA THR A 155 -6.72 46.85 -26.59
C THR A 155 -8.18 47.30 -26.72
N LYS A 156 -9.07 46.37 -27.09
CA LYS A 156 -10.53 46.55 -27.10
C LYS A 156 -11.18 45.76 -25.97
N VAL A 157 -12.16 46.37 -25.29
CA VAL A 157 -13.01 45.66 -24.32
C VAL A 157 -14.01 44.78 -25.09
N TYR A 158 -14.20 43.54 -24.65
CA TYR A 158 -15.11 42.57 -25.26
C TYR A 158 -16.13 42.08 -24.23
N LYS A 159 -17.43 42.26 -24.54
CA LYS A 159 -18.57 41.86 -23.68
C LYS A 159 -18.43 42.28 -22.21
N ASN A 160 -17.88 43.47 -21.98
CA ASN A 160 -17.64 44.15 -20.68
C ASN A 160 -16.80 43.41 -19.62
N ASN A 161 -16.50 42.12 -19.78
CA ASN A 161 -15.78 41.30 -18.79
C ASN A 161 -14.39 40.87 -19.28
N ALA A 162 -14.02 41.15 -20.53
CA ALA A 162 -12.78 40.66 -21.14
C ALA A 162 -12.05 41.73 -21.96
N LEU A 163 -10.75 41.53 -22.18
CA LEU A 163 -9.92 42.32 -23.09
C LEU A 163 -9.55 41.51 -24.34
N ARG A 164 -9.31 42.23 -25.44
CA ARG A 164 -8.74 41.73 -26.69
C ARG A 164 -7.61 42.65 -27.13
N THR A 165 -6.39 42.15 -27.15
CA THR A 165 -5.18 42.96 -27.39
C THR A 165 -4.39 42.40 -28.58
N PRO A 166 -4.12 43.20 -29.63
CA PRO A 166 -3.33 42.75 -30.77
C PRO A 166 -1.86 42.56 -30.40
N PHE A 167 -1.18 41.61 -31.04
CA PHE A 167 0.26 41.48 -30.96
C PHE A 167 0.96 42.42 -31.95
N VAL A 168 2.15 42.92 -31.58
CA VAL A 168 3.04 43.71 -32.46
C VAL A 168 4.00 42.75 -33.16
N LYS A 169 3.91 42.64 -34.49
CA LYS A 169 4.78 41.75 -35.28
C LYS A 169 6.14 42.39 -35.55
N SER A 170 7.21 41.64 -35.26
CA SER A 170 8.61 42.02 -35.52
C SER A 170 9.37 40.82 -36.09
N GLY A 171 9.62 40.86 -37.40
CA GLY A 171 10.21 39.75 -38.15
C GLY A 171 9.32 38.49 -38.13
N SER A 172 9.90 37.36 -37.76
CA SER A 172 9.23 36.06 -37.62
C SER A 172 8.57 35.84 -36.25
N SER A 173 8.57 36.84 -35.36
CA SER A 173 7.94 36.77 -34.04
C SER A 173 6.90 37.87 -33.86
N SER A 174 5.89 37.60 -33.04
CA SER A 174 4.87 38.58 -32.63
C SER A 174 4.91 38.75 -31.12
N PHE A 175 4.93 39.99 -30.64
CA PHE A 175 5.19 40.34 -29.24
C PHE A 175 4.01 41.08 -28.61
N LEU A 176 3.75 40.82 -27.33
CA LEU A 176 2.78 41.54 -26.52
C LEU A 176 3.31 41.67 -25.09
N LYS A 177 3.47 42.90 -24.63
CA LYS A 177 3.82 43.24 -23.24
C LYS A 177 2.57 43.67 -22.48
N ILE A 178 2.39 43.19 -21.25
CA ILE A 178 1.30 43.56 -20.33
C ILE A 178 1.91 44.06 -19.01
N GLU A 179 1.52 45.25 -18.57
CA GLU A 179 1.91 45.85 -17.28
C GLU A 179 0.73 45.82 -16.29
N ILE A 180 0.99 45.40 -15.05
CA ILE A 180 -0.05 45.14 -14.04
C ILE A 180 0.30 45.87 -12.74
N ASP A 181 -0.42 46.95 -12.46
CA ASP A 181 -0.14 47.88 -11.34
C ASP A 181 -1.04 47.72 -10.10
N ASP A 182 -2.12 46.93 -10.17
CA ASP A 182 -2.93 46.57 -8.99
C ASP A 182 -2.33 45.33 -8.28
N PRO A 183 -1.80 45.45 -7.04
CA PRO A 183 -1.24 44.32 -6.29
C PRO A 183 -2.27 43.28 -5.84
N LYS A 184 -3.58 43.50 -6.08
CA LYS A 184 -4.64 42.50 -5.85
C LYS A 184 -4.75 41.47 -6.98
N ILE A 185 -4.22 41.78 -8.17
CA ILE A 185 -4.23 40.84 -9.30
C ILE A 185 -3.18 39.76 -9.04
N GLN A 186 -3.63 38.51 -8.98
CA GLN A 186 -2.80 37.34 -8.64
C GLN A 186 -2.45 36.52 -9.89
N ALA A 187 -3.26 36.63 -10.94
CA ALA A 187 -3.04 35.95 -12.22
C ALA A 187 -3.69 36.71 -13.40
N ILE A 188 -3.18 36.45 -14.60
CA ILE A 188 -3.90 36.62 -15.87
C ILE A 188 -4.49 35.28 -16.28
N GLU A 189 -5.71 35.29 -16.80
CA GLU A 189 -6.31 34.17 -17.52
C GLU A 189 -6.51 34.54 -18.99
N PHE A 190 -6.18 33.64 -19.90
CA PHE A 190 -6.44 33.78 -21.33
C PHE A 190 -7.01 32.49 -21.94
N LYS A 191 -7.66 32.60 -23.10
CA LYS A 191 -8.34 31.45 -23.75
C LYS A 191 -7.73 31.15 -25.12
N ASP A 192 -7.34 29.90 -25.33
CA ASP A 192 -6.91 29.37 -26.63
C ASP A 192 -7.59 28.02 -26.93
N ASN A 193 -7.94 27.78 -28.19
CA ASN A 193 -8.55 26.55 -28.72
C ASN A 193 -9.68 25.90 -27.87
N GLY A 194 -10.38 26.69 -27.06
CA GLY A 194 -11.46 26.24 -26.17
C GLY A 194 -11.04 26.02 -24.71
N ALA A 195 -9.75 25.86 -24.42
CA ALA A 195 -9.18 25.74 -23.08
C ALA A 195 -8.81 27.10 -22.48
N ASN A 196 -8.77 27.17 -21.15
CA ASN A 196 -8.38 28.36 -20.40
C ASN A 196 -6.99 28.14 -19.76
N PHE A 197 -6.14 29.15 -19.81
CA PHE A 197 -4.74 29.12 -19.38
C PHE A 197 -4.46 30.22 -18.36
N PHE A 198 -3.69 29.91 -17.31
CA PHE A 198 -3.44 30.81 -16.18
C PHE A 198 -1.95 31.14 -16.04
N VAL A 199 -1.63 32.43 -16.01
CA VAL A 199 -0.28 32.95 -15.72
C VAL A 199 -0.31 33.57 -14.33
N LYS A 200 0.31 32.91 -13.35
CA LYS A 200 0.46 33.43 -11.98
C LYS A 200 1.52 34.54 -11.96
N LEU A 201 1.30 35.56 -11.15
CA LEU A 201 2.24 36.67 -10.98
C LEU A 201 3.09 36.48 -9.71
N PRO A 202 4.36 36.91 -9.71
CA PRO A 202 5.19 36.92 -8.51
C PRO A 202 4.69 37.97 -7.51
N ILE A 203 3.82 37.54 -6.61
CA ILE A 203 3.36 38.36 -5.49
C ILE A 203 4.56 38.66 -4.58
N LYS A 204 4.76 39.92 -4.22
CA LYS A 204 5.65 40.27 -3.11
C LYS A 204 5.03 39.77 -1.81
N GLU A 205 5.38 38.55 -1.41
CA GLU A 205 5.39 38.20 0.01
C GLU A 205 6.15 39.31 0.75
N LYS A 206 5.49 39.95 1.72
CA LYS A 206 6.21 40.84 2.61
C LYS A 206 7.19 39.98 3.39
N GLN A 207 8.48 40.15 3.11
CA GLN A 207 9.56 39.73 4.00
C GLN A 207 9.46 40.55 5.29
N ILE A 208 8.50 40.17 6.14
CA ILE A 208 8.61 40.38 7.58
C ILE A 208 9.92 39.67 7.97
N PRO A 209 10.88 40.35 8.62
CA PRO A 209 12.09 39.67 9.07
C PRO A 209 11.68 38.47 9.92
N ASN A 210 12.21 37.29 9.62
CA ASN A 210 11.71 36.02 10.16
C ASN A 210 12.16 35.80 11.60
N VAL A 211 11.71 36.67 12.50
CA VAL A 211 11.99 36.61 13.94
C VAL A 211 10.90 35.79 14.60
N SER A 212 11.07 34.47 14.56
CA SER A 212 10.21 33.54 15.29
C SER A 212 10.32 33.82 16.79
N VAL A 213 9.22 34.29 17.39
CA VAL A 213 9.06 34.25 18.85
C VAL A 213 9.08 32.78 19.29
N PRO A 214 9.93 32.38 20.25
CA PRO A 214 9.91 31.02 20.79
C PRO A 214 8.55 30.65 21.37
N GLU A 215 8.07 29.45 21.02
CA GLU A 215 6.69 29.04 21.31
C GLU A 215 6.41 28.91 22.83
N ASP A 216 7.45 28.73 23.65
CA ASP A 216 7.35 28.78 25.12
C ASP A 216 6.95 30.17 25.65
N LEU A 217 7.40 31.25 24.99
CA LEU A 217 6.99 32.62 25.34
C LEU A 217 5.55 32.88 24.88
N VAL A 218 5.14 32.31 23.73
CA VAL A 218 3.76 32.36 23.24
C VAL A 218 2.83 31.65 24.22
N GLN A 219 3.21 30.46 24.69
CA GLN A 219 2.46 29.70 25.70
C GLN A 219 2.39 30.45 27.05
N LEU A 220 3.47 31.07 27.52
CA LEU A 220 3.47 31.89 28.73
C LEU A 220 2.52 33.09 28.62
N GLN A 221 2.58 33.86 27.51
CA GLN A 221 1.70 35.02 27.31
C GLN A 221 0.23 34.62 27.05
N ALA A 222 0.00 33.49 26.38
CA ALA A 222 -1.33 32.91 26.21
C ALA A 222 -1.91 32.41 27.54
N TYR A 223 -1.10 31.79 28.41
CA TYR A 223 -1.50 31.36 29.76
C TYR A 223 -1.85 32.56 30.66
N LEU A 224 -1.07 33.65 30.59
CA LEU A 224 -1.38 34.90 31.29
C LEU A 224 -2.73 35.50 30.82
N ARG A 225 -3.01 35.48 29.50
CA ARG A 225 -4.30 35.88 28.90
C ARG A 225 -5.47 34.97 29.28
N LEU A 226 -5.32 33.65 29.17
CA LEU A 226 -6.32 32.65 29.56
C LEU A 226 -6.76 32.84 31.01
N SER A 227 -5.87 33.32 31.87
CA SER A 227 -6.18 33.60 33.27
C SER A 227 -7.19 34.74 33.49
N LEU A 228 -7.66 35.39 32.41
CA LEU A 228 -8.67 36.46 32.38
C LEU A 228 -9.89 36.17 31.48
N ARG A 229 -9.79 35.38 30.40
CA ARG A 229 -10.91 35.08 29.46
C ARG A 229 -10.82 33.68 28.84
N SER A 230 -11.96 33.11 28.42
CA SER A 230 -12.13 31.69 28.09
C SER A 230 -12.51 31.41 26.62
N VAL A 231 -11.63 31.73 25.67
CA VAL A 231 -11.66 31.21 24.28
C VAL A 231 -10.23 30.89 23.85
N GLU A 232 -9.85 29.62 23.85
CA GLU A 232 -8.43 29.22 23.78
C GLU A 232 -7.73 29.61 22.47
N ARG A 233 -8.38 29.38 21.32
CA ARG A 233 -7.70 29.48 20.01
C ARG A 233 -7.41 30.92 19.58
N GLU A 234 -8.37 31.83 19.79
CA GLU A 234 -8.22 33.23 19.39
C GLU A 234 -7.24 33.99 20.30
N GLU A 235 -7.24 33.71 21.61
CA GLU A 235 -6.29 34.33 22.56
C GLU A 235 -4.86 33.80 22.38
N TYR A 236 -4.67 32.54 21.96
CA TYR A 236 -3.35 32.01 21.58
C TYR A 236 -2.78 32.76 20.35
N GLU A 237 -3.60 32.95 19.31
CA GLU A 237 -3.22 33.73 18.12
C GLU A 237 -3.12 35.24 18.41
N ALA A 238 -3.80 35.77 19.43
CA ALA A 238 -3.62 37.14 19.92
C ALA A 238 -2.29 37.31 20.67
N ALA A 239 -1.96 36.42 21.60
CA ALA A 239 -0.67 36.40 22.32
C ALA A 239 0.51 36.31 21.34
N ARG A 240 0.41 35.44 20.34
CA ARG A 240 1.42 35.28 19.29
C ARG A 240 1.62 36.55 18.45
N ARG A 241 0.52 37.25 18.09
CA ARG A 241 0.58 38.53 17.36
C ARG A 241 1.21 39.65 18.20
N GLU A 242 0.85 39.75 19.48
CA GLU A 242 1.38 40.81 20.37
C GLU A 242 2.89 40.67 20.62
N LEU A 243 3.38 39.45 20.87
CA LEU A 243 4.82 39.20 21.02
C LEU A 243 5.59 39.44 19.72
N LEU A 244 5.04 39.05 18.56
CA LEU A 244 5.61 39.40 17.25
C LEU A 244 5.67 40.91 17.06
N GLU A 245 4.68 41.66 17.55
CA GLU A 245 4.68 43.11 17.49
C GLU A 245 5.76 43.72 18.41
N GLU A 246 5.90 43.27 19.66
CA GLU A 246 6.96 43.78 20.55
C GLU A 246 8.37 43.47 20.06
N VAL A 247 8.59 42.32 19.40
CA VAL A 247 9.83 42.03 18.68
C VAL A 247 10.02 42.98 17.49
N SER A 248 8.96 43.25 16.71
CA SER A 248 9.04 44.16 15.56
C SER A 248 9.34 45.62 15.96
N ARG A 249 9.00 46.02 17.20
CA ARG A 249 9.39 47.30 17.81
C ARG A 249 10.85 47.31 18.32
N GLY A 250 11.62 46.24 18.13
CA GLY A 250 13.04 46.14 18.46
C GLY A 250 13.38 45.45 19.79
N THR A 251 12.41 44.85 20.48
CA THR A 251 12.66 44.15 21.75
C THR A 251 13.39 42.83 21.52
N SER A 252 14.49 42.57 22.23
CA SER A 252 15.19 41.28 22.14
C SER A 252 14.42 40.14 22.81
N ILE A 253 14.59 38.91 22.31
CA ILE A 253 13.92 37.71 22.85
C ILE A 253 14.29 37.46 24.32
N GLN A 254 15.53 37.81 24.73
CA GLN A 254 15.93 37.76 26.14
C GLN A 254 15.23 38.84 26.99
N GLY A 255 15.04 40.05 26.45
CA GLY A 255 14.26 41.11 27.09
C GLY A 255 12.80 40.72 27.27
N LEU A 256 12.18 40.09 26.27
CA LEU A 256 10.82 39.54 26.39
C LEU A 256 10.73 38.43 27.44
N ARG A 257 11.67 37.49 27.47
CA ARG A 257 11.69 36.44 28.49
C ARG A 257 11.80 37.03 29.90
N ALA A 258 12.68 38.01 30.13
CA ALA A 258 12.80 38.71 31.41
C ALA A 258 11.52 39.46 31.80
N LYS A 259 10.88 40.17 30.85
CA LYS A 259 9.60 40.89 31.02
C LYS A 259 8.40 39.97 31.30
N LEU A 260 8.51 38.69 30.96
CA LEU A 260 7.49 37.67 31.23
C LEU A 260 7.75 36.87 32.53
N THR A 261 8.96 36.92 33.11
CA THR A 261 9.31 36.18 34.34
C THR A 261 9.57 37.04 35.58
N ASN A 262 9.89 38.32 35.45
CA ASN A 262 10.04 39.25 36.59
C ASN A 262 8.77 40.10 36.79
N PRO A 263 8.16 40.14 37.99
CA PRO A 263 6.96 40.94 38.25
C PRO A 263 7.18 42.46 38.27
N ASP A 264 8.38 42.93 38.62
CA ASP A 264 8.56 44.24 39.28
C ASP A 264 9.04 45.42 38.40
N ASP A 265 9.29 45.22 37.10
CA ASP A 265 9.81 46.31 36.24
C ASP A 265 8.81 46.82 35.18
N LYS A 266 8.00 47.80 35.60
CA LYS A 266 7.20 48.66 34.71
C LYS A 266 7.47 50.14 35.03
N SER A 267 8.11 50.83 34.10
CA SER A 267 8.56 52.22 34.25
C SER A 267 7.43 53.27 34.19
N LYS A 268 6.80 53.50 35.34
CA LYS A 268 6.22 54.77 35.85
C LYS A 268 5.36 55.64 34.91
N THR A 269 4.04 55.59 35.14
CA THR A 269 3.17 56.75 35.50
C THR A 269 1.75 56.22 35.79
N THR A 270 1.04 56.54 36.88
CA THR A 270 1.28 57.47 38.01
C THR A 270 0.73 56.84 39.32
N GLU A 271 1.27 57.25 40.48
CA GLU A 271 0.89 56.80 41.84
C GLU A 271 -0.44 57.41 42.37
N PRO A 272 -1.03 56.95 43.51
CA PRO A 272 -0.44 56.16 44.60
C PRO A 272 -1.16 54.88 45.09
N SER A 273 -0.46 54.14 45.97
CA SER A 273 -0.80 53.07 46.96
C SER A 273 -2.27 52.59 47.12
N VAL A 274 -2.55 51.31 47.42
CA VAL A 274 -2.05 50.49 48.57
C VAL A 274 -1.82 49.01 48.20
N SER A 275 -0.96 48.33 48.98
CA SER A 275 -0.55 46.92 48.85
C SER A 275 -1.51 45.88 49.46
N GLU A 276 -1.69 44.73 48.81
CA GLU A 276 -1.51 43.39 49.42
C GLU A 276 -1.61 42.24 48.37
N SER A 277 -1.04 41.08 48.67
CA SER A 277 -1.01 39.90 47.80
C SER A 277 -1.97 38.80 48.28
N LYS A 278 -2.85 38.31 47.40
CA LYS A 278 -3.79 37.20 47.71
C LYS A 278 -3.90 36.16 46.59
N SER A 279 -4.25 34.94 46.98
CA SER A 279 -4.14 33.70 46.22
C SER A 279 -5.34 33.41 45.31
N LYS A 280 -5.10 32.71 44.19
CA LYS A 280 -6.15 32.20 43.30
C LYS A 280 -6.70 30.86 43.83
N ILE A 281 -8.02 30.69 43.80
CA ILE A 281 -8.71 29.45 44.21
C ILE A 281 -8.66 28.40 43.07
N PRO A 282 -8.37 27.11 43.35
CA PRO A 282 -8.41 26.03 42.36
C PRO A 282 -9.77 25.85 41.67
N GLY A 283 -9.76 25.62 40.35
CA GLY A 283 -10.97 25.47 39.53
C GLY A 283 -11.87 24.29 39.94
N ASP A 284 -11.28 23.16 40.32
CA ASP A 284 -12.01 21.95 40.69
C ASP A 284 -12.95 22.18 41.89
N LEU A 285 -12.56 23.04 42.84
CA LEU A 285 -13.39 23.42 43.99
C LEU A 285 -14.57 24.28 43.56
N VAL A 286 -14.38 25.18 42.60
CA VAL A 286 -15.45 25.97 41.99
C VAL A 286 -16.45 25.05 41.28
N GLN A 287 -15.96 24.05 40.53
CA GLN A 287 -16.80 23.10 39.81
C GLN A 287 -17.66 22.24 40.75
N ILE A 288 -17.08 21.73 41.84
CA ILE A 288 -17.83 20.97 42.85
C ILE A 288 -18.85 21.86 43.56
N HIS A 289 -18.50 23.11 43.90
CA HIS A 289 -19.42 24.03 44.58
C HIS A 289 -20.57 24.50 43.67
N ALA A 290 -20.31 24.72 42.38
CA ALA A 290 -21.34 24.99 41.36
C ALA A 290 -22.32 23.81 41.20
N TYR A 291 -21.81 22.57 41.22
CA TYR A 291 -22.66 21.37 41.22
C TYR A 291 -23.53 21.28 42.50
N ILE A 292 -22.98 21.66 43.67
CA ILE A 292 -23.74 21.73 44.93
C ILE A 292 -24.84 22.80 44.87
N ARG A 293 -24.59 23.97 44.27
CA ARG A 293 -25.63 24.97 43.98
C ARG A 293 -26.72 24.40 43.06
N TRP A 294 -26.35 23.68 42.00
CA TRP A 294 -27.29 23.06 41.07
C TRP A 294 -28.16 21.95 41.71
N GLU A 295 -27.61 21.10 42.58
CA GLU A 295 -28.44 20.13 43.34
C GLU A 295 -29.37 20.84 44.34
N LYS A 296 -28.90 21.89 45.04
CA LYS A 296 -29.75 22.70 45.95
C LYS A 296 -30.86 23.46 45.22
N ALA A 297 -30.64 23.87 43.98
CA ALA A 297 -31.65 24.48 43.11
C ALA A 297 -32.71 23.49 42.59
N GLY A 298 -32.60 22.19 42.90
CA GLY A 298 -33.54 21.16 42.45
C GLY A 298 -33.24 20.59 41.07
N LYS A 299 -31.99 20.71 40.59
CA LYS A 299 -31.52 20.25 39.27
C LYS A 299 -32.27 20.85 38.05
N PRO A 300 -32.43 22.18 37.99
CA PRO A 300 -33.02 22.85 36.82
C PRO A 300 -32.16 22.65 35.57
N ASN A 301 -32.79 22.57 34.40
CA ASN A 301 -32.08 22.36 33.14
C ASN A 301 -31.61 23.71 32.55
N TYR A 302 -30.38 24.11 32.86
CA TYR A 302 -29.82 25.41 32.50
C TYR A 302 -29.23 25.46 31.08
N ALA A 303 -29.47 26.57 30.37
CA ALA A 303 -28.76 26.90 29.13
C ALA A 303 -27.26 27.23 29.39
N PRO A 304 -26.35 27.10 28.40
CA PRO A 304 -24.91 27.28 28.61
C PRO A 304 -24.52 28.59 29.30
N ASP A 305 -25.09 29.72 28.86
CA ASP A 305 -24.81 31.04 29.43
C ASP A 305 -25.28 31.19 30.88
N GLN A 306 -26.21 30.34 31.33
CA GLN A 306 -26.68 30.29 32.72
C GLN A 306 -25.83 29.32 33.56
N GLN A 307 -25.35 28.21 32.98
CA GLN A 307 -24.35 27.36 33.61
C GLN A 307 -23.05 28.14 33.91
N LEU A 308 -22.61 29.00 32.99
CA LEU A 308 -21.44 29.85 33.20
C LEU A 308 -21.63 30.87 34.34
N ARG A 309 -22.81 31.50 34.43
CA ARG A 309 -23.14 32.43 35.53
C ARG A 309 -23.17 31.75 36.89
N GLU A 310 -23.77 30.56 36.98
CA GLU A 310 -23.77 29.75 38.21
C GLU A 310 -22.35 29.33 38.63
N PHE A 311 -21.47 29.03 37.67
CA PHE A 311 -20.06 28.75 37.93
C PHE A 311 -19.29 29.99 38.42
N GLU A 312 -19.54 31.17 37.85
CA GLU A 312 -18.96 32.43 38.34
C GLU A 312 -19.49 32.84 39.72
N GLU A 313 -20.76 32.61 40.03
CA GLU A 313 -21.31 32.87 41.36
C GLU A 313 -20.77 31.89 42.40
N ALA A 314 -20.64 30.60 42.06
CA ALA A 314 -19.95 29.63 42.91
C ALA A 314 -18.49 30.04 43.18
N ARG A 315 -17.80 30.63 42.20
CA ARG A 315 -16.45 31.18 42.36
C ARG A 315 -16.43 32.38 43.31
N LYS A 316 -17.40 33.29 43.20
CA LYS A 316 -17.55 34.47 44.07
C LYS A 316 -17.82 34.05 45.52
N GLU A 317 -18.72 33.09 45.75
CA GLU A 317 -19.01 32.58 47.10
C GLU A 317 -17.77 32.01 47.79
N LEU A 318 -16.99 31.15 47.10
CA LEU A 318 -15.74 30.61 47.63
C LEU A 318 -14.70 31.70 47.88
N GLN A 319 -14.64 32.72 47.05
CA GLN A 319 -13.75 33.86 47.25
C GLN A 319 -14.16 34.71 48.46
N THR A 320 -15.45 34.98 48.66
CA THR A 320 -15.96 35.69 49.83
C THR A 320 -15.77 34.89 51.13
N GLU A 321 -15.86 33.56 51.11
CA GLU A 321 -15.50 32.71 52.27
C GLU A 321 -13.99 32.74 52.58
N LEU A 322 -13.13 32.96 51.56
CA LEU A 322 -11.67 33.13 51.72
C LEU A 322 -11.35 34.50 52.33
N GLU A 323 -12.03 35.55 51.86
CA GLU A 323 -11.91 36.93 52.35
C GLU A 323 -12.42 37.06 53.80
N LYS A 324 -13.39 36.24 54.22
CA LYS A 324 -13.80 36.05 55.63
C LYS A 324 -12.79 35.29 56.50
N GLY A 325 -11.69 34.79 55.94
CA GLY A 325 -10.63 34.11 56.68
C GLY A 325 -10.82 32.60 56.90
N THR A 326 -11.76 31.92 56.21
CA THR A 326 -11.77 30.45 56.20
C THR A 326 -10.55 29.94 55.42
N SER A 327 -9.76 29.02 55.97
CA SER A 327 -8.61 28.48 55.23
C SER A 327 -9.04 27.60 54.05
N LEU A 328 -8.22 27.55 53.00
CA LEU A 328 -8.55 26.82 51.76
C LEU A 328 -8.67 25.29 51.99
N ASP A 329 -8.00 24.75 53.02
CA ASP A 329 -8.15 23.34 53.43
C ASP A 329 -9.36 23.10 54.35
N GLU A 330 -9.86 24.11 55.07
CA GLU A 330 -11.18 24.04 55.70
C GLU A 330 -12.30 24.11 54.66
N MET A 331 -12.14 24.85 53.56
CA MET A 331 -13.10 24.81 52.44
C MET A 331 -13.17 23.42 51.83
N LYS A 332 -12.00 22.81 51.51
CA LYS A 332 -11.94 21.40 51.08
C LYS A 332 -12.66 20.51 52.09
N LYS A 333 -12.34 20.59 53.39
CA LYS A 333 -13.00 19.79 54.43
C LYS A 333 -14.50 20.05 54.58
N LYS A 334 -14.99 21.29 54.39
CA LYS A 334 -16.43 21.64 54.34
C LYS A 334 -17.11 20.94 53.16
N ILE A 335 -16.49 20.97 51.97
CA ILE A 335 -17.02 20.38 50.73
C ILE A 335 -16.98 18.84 50.75
N THR A 336 -15.88 18.24 51.22
CA THR A 336 -15.70 16.77 51.29
C THR A 336 -16.59 16.11 52.37
N LYS A 337 -17.24 16.87 53.27
CA LYS A 337 -18.03 16.31 54.38
C LYS A 337 -19.45 15.84 54.00
N GLY A 338 -19.83 15.92 52.72
CA GLY A 338 -21.11 15.41 52.19
C GLY A 338 -20.93 14.25 51.21
N GLU A 339 -21.96 13.42 51.05
CA GLU A 339 -21.96 12.16 50.26
C GLU A 339 -21.88 12.33 48.72
N ILE A 340 -21.32 13.43 48.25
CA ILE A 340 -21.42 13.90 46.86
C ILE A 340 -20.31 13.31 45.98
N GLN A 341 -19.15 12.99 46.57
CA GLN A 341 -17.96 12.53 45.84
C GLN A 341 -18.19 11.19 45.10
N THR A 342 -18.99 10.28 45.65
CA THR A 342 -19.28 8.95 45.05
C THR A 342 -20.16 9.00 43.82
N LYS A 343 -20.90 10.10 43.59
CA LYS A 343 -21.66 10.37 42.35
C LYS A 343 -20.81 11.14 41.34
N VAL A 344 -20.16 12.22 41.79
CA VAL A 344 -19.33 13.09 40.92
C VAL A 344 -18.16 12.30 40.30
N SER A 345 -17.45 11.48 41.06
CA SER A 345 -16.34 10.65 40.54
C SER A 345 -16.78 9.56 39.55
N LYS A 346 -18.06 9.19 39.50
CA LYS A 346 -18.61 8.30 38.46
C LYS A 346 -18.95 9.07 37.18
N GLN A 347 -19.47 10.29 37.31
CA GLN A 347 -19.92 11.08 36.16
C GLN A 347 -18.76 11.76 35.41
N LEU A 348 -17.68 12.13 36.12
CA LEU A 348 -16.47 12.72 35.52
C LEU A 348 -15.69 11.75 34.60
N LYS A 349 -15.92 10.42 34.68
CA LYS A 349 -15.31 9.46 33.76
C LYS A 349 -15.72 9.66 32.29
N HIS A 350 -16.88 10.25 32.02
CA HIS A 350 -17.37 10.47 30.64
C HIS A 350 -16.91 11.80 30.00
N LYS A 351 -16.06 12.60 30.65
CA LYS A 351 -15.42 13.77 30.02
C LYS A 351 -13.97 13.92 30.50
N ARG A 352 -13.06 13.28 29.79
CA ARG A 352 -11.61 13.49 29.90
C ARG A 352 -11.03 13.86 28.54
N TYR A 353 -10.35 15.00 28.48
CA TYR A 353 -9.42 15.33 27.40
C TYR A 353 -7.99 15.21 27.94
N PHE A 354 -7.09 14.69 27.12
CA PHE A 354 -5.63 14.69 27.35
C PHE A 354 -5.14 14.08 28.66
N THR A 355 -5.51 12.84 28.91
CA THR A 355 -4.54 11.86 29.45
C THR A 355 -4.95 10.48 28.93
N ALA A 356 -4.11 9.87 28.07
CA ALA A 356 -4.34 8.50 27.63
C ALA A 356 -4.10 7.57 28.83
N GLU A 357 -5.15 6.95 29.36
CA GLU A 357 -5.05 6.01 30.48
C GLU A 357 -4.47 4.69 29.97
N ARG A 358 -3.13 4.63 29.84
CA ARG A 358 -2.40 3.40 29.49
C ARG A 358 -2.85 2.24 30.39
N ILE A 359 -3.08 1.08 29.77
CA ILE A 359 -3.46 -0.12 30.51
C ILE A 359 -2.32 -0.65 31.39
N GLN A 360 -2.67 -1.26 32.52
CA GLN A 360 -1.69 -1.94 33.34
C GLN A 360 -1.36 -3.32 32.75
N ARG A 361 -0.36 -3.38 31.86
CA ARG A 361 0.14 -4.63 31.27
C ARG A 361 0.51 -5.66 32.34
N LYS A 362 0.11 -6.93 32.16
CA LYS A 362 0.48 -8.00 33.10
C LYS A 362 1.92 -8.44 32.85
N LYS A 363 2.72 -8.60 33.91
CA LYS A 363 4.09 -9.10 33.81
C LYS A 363 4.09 -10.61 33.50
N ARG A 364 4.24 -10.96 32.23
CA ARG A 364 4.44 -12.32 31.73
C ARG A 364 5.92 -12.60 31.49
N ASP A 365 6.26 -13.88 31.31
CA ASP A 365 7.59 -14.34 30.91
C ASP A 365 7.61 -14.60 29.40
N PHE A 366 8.45 -13.84 28.68
CA PHE A 366 8.54 -13.92 27.22
C PHE A 366 8.96 -15.30 26.72
N MET A 367 9.70 -16.08 27.52
CA MET A 367 10.13 -17.43 27.16
C MET A 367 8.96 -18.42 27.03
N GLN A 368 7.77 -18.09 27.55
CA GLN A 368 6.55 -18.90 27.44
C GLN A 368 5.74 -18.60 26.16
N ILE A 369 6.10 -17.53 25.44
CA ILE A 369 5.48 -17.09 24.19
C ILE A 369 6.24 -17.70 22.99
N LEU A 370 7.54 -17.93 23.13
CA LEU A 370 8.43 -18.42 22.07
C LEU A 370 8.28 -19.94 21.83
N ASN A 371 7.80 -20.30 20.64
CA ASN A 371 7.75 -21.68 20.19
C ASN A 371 9.01 -22.03 19.37
N LYS A 372 9.62 -23.18 19.62
CA LYS A 372 10.50 -23.85 18.65
C LYS A 372 10.02 -25.28 18.43
N TYR A 373 9.71 -25.63 17.19
CA TYR A 373 9.57 -27.02 16.81
C TYR A 373 10.96 -27.67 16.74
N ALA A 374 11.04 -28.95 17.11
CA ALA A 374 12.12 -29.76 16.58
C ALA A 374 12.01 -29.72 15.04
N ALA A 375 13.14 -29.65 14.34
CA ALA A 375 13.14 -30.09 12.96
C ALA A 375 12.83 -31.60 13.02
N GLU A 376 11.58 -31.97 12.81
CA GLU A 376 11.29 -33.32 12.35
C GLU A 376 12.19 -33.56 11.13
N PRO A 377 12.85 -34.72 11.02
CA PRO A 377 13.46 -35.05 9.74
C PRO A 377 12.34 -34.95 8.72
N VAL A 378 12.54 -34.13 7.67
CA VAL A 378 11.63 -34.18 6.55
C VAL A 378 11.75 -35.60 6.01
N GLU A 379 10.75 -36.44 6.32
CA GLU A 379 10.49 -37.65 5.58
C GLU A 379 10.10 -37.18 4.18
N GLU A 380 11.12 -36.86 3.39
CA GLU A 380 11.03 -36.81 1.95
C GLU A 380 10.52 -38.18 1.51
N ARG A 381 9.20 -38.31 1.38
CA ARG A 381 8.55 -39.42 0.66
C ARG A 381 8.87 -39.40 -0.83
N HIS A 382 9.85 -38.59 -1.24
CA HIS A 382 10.76 -38.90 -2.32
C HIS A 382 11.53 -40.19 -2.02
N THR A 383 10.90 -41.34 -2.28
CA THR A 383 11.59 -42.61 -2.58
C THR A 383 12.37 -42.55 -3.91
N LEU A 384 13.00 -41.41 -4.19
CA LEU A 384 14.08 -41.26 -5.15
C LEU A 384 15.38 -41.70 -4.47
N THR A 385 15.53 -43.01 -4.36
CA THR A 385 16.85 -43.61 -4.24
C THR A 385 17.74 -43.01 -5.34
N GLN A 386 18.89 -42.45 -4.96
CA GLN A 386 19.86 -41.94 -5.93
C GLN A 386 20.47 -43.12 -6.68
N LYS A 387 19.77 -43.57 -7.72
CA LYS A 387 20.32 -44.47 -8.73
C LYS A 387 21.51 -43.77 -9.40
N PRO A 388 22.53 -44.52 -9.86
CA PRO A 388 23.52 -43.95 -10.76
C PRO A 388 22.81 -43.39 -12.00
N PRO A 389 23.30 -42.27 -12.58
CA PRO A 389 22.64 -41.60 -13.68
C PRO A 389 22.46 -42.54 -14.88
N THR A 390 21.31 -42.45 -15.56
CA THR A 390 21.03 -43.35 -16.68
C THR A 390 21.91 -43.04 -17.88
N ALA A 391 22.08 -44.02 -18.77
CA ALA A 391 22.88 -43.85 -19.99
C ALA A 391 22.43 -42.63 -20.84
N VAL A 392 21.13 -42.34 -20.81
CA VAL A 392 20.50 -41.20 -21.50
C VAL A 392 20.86 -39.86 -20.83
N GLU A 393 20.93 -39.79 -19.49
CA GLU A 393 21.39 -38.59 -18.76
C GLU A 393 22.90 -38.30 -18.98
N LEU A 394 23.70 -39.33 -19.25
CA LEU A 394 25.13 -39.18 -19.54
C LEU A 394 25.36 -38.77 -21.00
N PHE A 395 24.59 -39.31 -21.95
CA PHE A 395 24.54 -38.81 -23.34
C PHE A 395 24.09 -37.34 -23.39
N LEU A 396 23.07 -36.98 -22.61
CA LEU A 396 22.62 -35.60 -22.44
C LEU A 396 23.77 -34.69 -22.03
N LYS A 397 24.50 -35.00 -20.96
CA LYS A 397 25.64 -34.18 -20.47
C LYS A 397 26.75 -34.03 -21.52
N ALA A 398 27.01 -35.06 -22.33
CA ALA A 398 27.96 -34.96 -23.43
C ALA A 398 27.49 -33.96 -24.51
N LYS A 399 26.22 -34.03 -24.93
CA LYS A 399 25.63 -33.10 -25.91
C LYS A 399 25.37 -31.69 -25.35
N GLU A 400 25.22 -31.52 -24.04
CA GLU A 400 25.16 -30.21 -23.36
C GLU A 400 26.52 -29.51 -23.30
N LEU A 401 27.63 -30.24 -23.41
CA LEU A 401 29.00 -29.69 -23.47
C LEU A 401 29.48 -29.38 -24.91
N ASP A 402 28.96 -30.13 -25.89
CA ASP A 402 29.38 -30.07 -27.31
C ASP A 402 28.39 -29.27 -28.20
N GLY A 403 27.17 -29.03 -27.70
CA GLY A 403 26.06 -28.43 -28.45
C GLY A 403 25.98 -26.90 -28.41
N GLY A 404 25.40 -26.32 -29.47
CA GLY A 404 24.92 -24.93 -29.46
C GLY A 404 23.70 -24.72 -28.53
N PRO A 405 23.21 -23.47 -28.39
CA PRO A 405 22.15 -23.14 -27.43
C PRO A 405 20.91 -24.03 -27.60
N ILE A 406 20.44 -24.55 -26.46
CA ILE A 406 19.30 -25.47 -26.37
C ILE A 406 18.00 -24.67 -26.48
N LEU A 407 17.13 -25.06 -27.41
CA LEU A 407 15.81 -24.46 -27.59
C LEU A 407 14.70 -25.25 -26.88
N ASN A 408 14.83 -26.58 -26.83
CA ASN A 408 13.81 -27.47 -26.25
C ASN A 408 14.48 -28.76 -25.72
N LYS A 409 13.92 -29.32 -24.65
CA LYS A 409 14.41 -30.53 -23.99
C LYS A 409 13.22 -31.29 -23.43
N LYS A 410 12.93 -32.47 -23.99
CA LYS A 410 11.87 -33.36 -23.52
C LYS A 410 12.46 -34.74 -23.20
N MET A 411 11.96 -35.35 -22.12
CA MET A 411 12.29 -36.72 -21.74
C MET A 411 10.97 -37.46 -21.57
N PHE A 412 10.84 -38.59 -22.27
CA PHE A 412 9.64 -39.41 -22.29
C PHE A 412 9.94 -40.80 -21.74
N LYS A 413 8.97 -41.41 -21.05
CA LYS A 413 9.06 -42.81 -20.60
C LYS A 413 8.37 -43.74 -21.58
N ILE A 414 8.98 -44.88 -21.85
CA ILE A 414 8.51 -45.92 -22.75
C ILE A 414 8.60 -47.25 -21.99
N GLY A 415 7.62 -47.50 -21.10
CA GLY A 415 7.73 -48.54 -20.09
C GLY A 415 8.89 -48.24 -19.12
N ASP A 416 9.76 -49.22 -18.88
CA ASP A 416 10.97 -49.10 -18.04
C ASP A 416 12.14 -48.38 -18.73
N LYS A 417 11.89 -47.69 -19.85
CA LYS A 417 12.92 -47.11 -20.74
C LYS A 417 12.73 -45.63 -20.99
N GLU A 418 13.81 -44.95 -21.35
CA GLU A 418 13.84 -43.49 -21.48
C GLU A 418 14.15 -43.08 -22.92
N LEU A 419 13.43 -42.05 -23.41
CA LEU A 419 13.69 -41.36 -24.66
C LEU A 419 13.95 -39.88 -24.38
N LEU A 420 15.16 -39.42 -24.66
CA LEU A 420 15.51 -38.01 -24.72
C LEU A 420 15.24 -37.46 -26.13
N VAL A 421 14.68 -36.25 -26.18
CA VAL A 421 14.66 -35.40 -27.39
C VAL A 421 15.17 -34.02 -27.01
N LEU A 422 16.28 -33.62 -27.65
CA LEU A 422 16.97 -32.35 -27.42
C LEU A 422 16.99 -31.55 -28.72
N VAL A 423 16.54 -30.30 -28.70
CA VAL A 423 16.60 -29.38 -29.84
C VAL A 423 17.66 -28.33 -29.55
N THR A 424 18.68 -28.23 -30.41
CA THR A 424 19.73 -27.21 -30.33
C THR A 424 19.70 -26.30 -31.56
N ASN A 425 20.27 -25.10 -31.43
CA ASN A 425 20.46 -24.15 -32.52
C ASN A 425 21.91 -23.66 -32.61
N PRO A 426 22.86 -24.52 -33.03
CA PRO A 426 24.11 -24.03 -33.62
C PRO A 426 23.80 -23.02 -34.75
N PRO A 427 24.67 -22.02 -34.98
CA PRO A 427 24.31 -20.79 -35.70
C PRO A 427 23.63 -21.04 -37.06
N GLY A 428 22.33 -20.70 -37.13
CA GLY A 428 21.50 -20.83 -38.33
C GLY A 428 20.97 -22.24 -38.61
N LYS A 429 21.01 -23.18 -37.65
CA LYS A 429 20.55 -24.56 -37.87
C LYS A 429 19.89 -25.16 -36.64
N THR A 430 18.57 -25.30 -36.68
CA THR A 430 17.85 -26.19 -35.76
C THR A 430 18.26 -27.64 -36.02
N THR A 431 18.78 -28.31 -34.98
CA THR A 431 19.12 -29.73 -34.97
C THR A 431 18.37 -30.44 -33.85
N VAL A 432 17.79 -31.60 -34.15
CA VAL A 432 17.11 -32.47 -33.19
C VAL A 432 17.97 -33.70 -32.93
N HIS A 433 18.34 -33.92 -31.67
CA HIS A 433 19.05 -35.11 -31.19
C HIS A 433 18.05 -35.99 -30.43
N LEU A 434 17.92 -37.25 -30.81
CA LEU A 434 17.13 -38.25 -30.09
C LEU A 434 18.09 -39.31 -29.52
N ALA A 435 17.84 -39.78 -28.30
CA ALA A 435 18.63 -40.85 -27.68
C ALA A 435 17.79 -41.71 -26.73
N THR A 436 18.08 -43.02 -26.67
CA THR A 436 17.35 -43.97 -25.82
C THR A 436 18.21 -45.16 -25.40
N ASP A 437 17.87 -45.78 -24.26
CA ASP A 437 18.49 -47.00 -23.74
C ASP A 437 17.74 -48.30 -24.12
N LEU A 438 16.85 -48.21 -25.11
CA LEU A 438 16.29 -49.36 -25.83
C LEU A 438 17.40 -50.12 -26.58
N LYS A 439 17.34 -51.45 -26.55
CA LYS A 439 18.30 -52.37 -27.20
C LYS A 439 17.77 -53.03 -28.48
N GLU A 440 16.47 -52.91 -28.75
CA GLU A 440 15.85 -53.45 -29.95
C GLU A 440 15.98 -52.44 -31.09
N PRO A 441 16.26 -52.85 -32.35
CA PRO A 441 16.41 -51.94 -33.47
C PRO A 441 15.20 -51.00 -33.63
N LEU A 442 15.46 -49.69 -33.57
CA LEU A 442 14.41 -48.69 -33.48
C LEU A 442 14.31 -47.86 -34.77
N ILE A 443 13.08 -47.65 -35.25
CA ILE A 443 12.77 -46.78 -36.37
C ILE A 443 11.98 -45.58 -35.85
N LEU A 444 12.46 -44.37 -36.14
CA LEU A 444 11.70 -43.14 -36.00
C LEU A 444 10.80 -42.96 -37.23
N HIS A 445 9.50 -42.85 -37.04
CA HIS A 445 8.55 -42.46 -38.09
C HIS A 445 8.07 -41.04 -37.77
N TRP A 446 8.50 -40.05 -38.56
CA TRP A 446 8.43 -38.63 -38.21
C TRP A 446 8.02 -37.75 -39.39
N ALA A 447 7.53 -36.55 -39.06
CA ALA A 447 7.17 -35.51 -40.02
C ALA A 447 7.58 -34.14 -39.49
N LEU A 448 7.43 -33.10 -40.31
CA LEU A 448 7.61 -31.71 -39.87
C LEU A 448 6.28 -30.95 -39.83
N SER A 449 6.13 -30.09 -38.83
CA SER A 449 4.94 -29.25 -38.59
C SER A 449 5.19 -27.80 -38.99
N LYS A 450 4.32 -27.25 -39.84
CA LYS A 450 4.14 -25.79 -39.99
C LYS A 450 3.04 -25.25 -39.07
N GLU A 451 2.00 -26.05 -38.84
CA GLU A 451 0.98 -25.85 -37.80
C GLU A 451 1.13 -26.93 -36.71
N PRO A 452 0.76 -26.69 -35.43
CA PRO A 452 1.10 -27.61 -34.34
C PRO A 452 0.46 -29.00 -34.50
N GLY A 453 1.28 -30.05 -34.46
CA GLY A 453 0.82 -31.44 -34.62
C GLY A 453 0.46 -31.85 -36.05
N GLN A 454 0.62 -30.96 -37.04
CA GLN A 454 0.44 -31.29 -38.45
C GLN A 454 1.58 -32.20 -38.94
N TRP A 455 1.23 -33.36 -39.49
CA TRP A 455 2.16 -34.21 -40.22
C TRP A 455 2.34 -33.68 -41.65
N SER A 456 3.58 -33.36 -42.05
CA SER A 456 3.95 -33.12 -43.45
C SER A 456 5.33 -33.72 -43.77
N VAL A 457 5.50 -34.23 -45.00
CA VAL A 457 6.71 -34.97 -45.41
C VAL A 457 7.98 -34.11 -45.23
N PRO A 458 8.99 -34.57 -44.47
CA PRO A 458 10.26 -33.86 -44.37
C PRO A 458 10.94 -33.76 -45.75
N PRO A 459 11.34 -32.56 -46.22
CA PRO A 459 11.90 -32.40 -47.56
C PRO A 459 13.24 -33.15 -47.70
N PRO A 460 13.64 -33.62 -48.90
CA PRO A 460 14.87 -34.40 -49.11
C PRO A 460 16.16 -33.74 -48.58
N SER A 461 16.17 -32.42 -48.37
CA SER A 461 17.29 -31.66 -47.80
C SER A 461 17.53 -31.89 -46.29
N VAL A 462 16.62 -32.54 -45.56
CA VAL A 462 16.71 -32.74 -44.09
C VAL A 462 16.71 -34.22 -43.68
N LEU A 463 16.64 -35.14 -44.64
CA LEU A 463 16.58 -36.58 -44.37
C LEU A 463 17.97 -37.11 -43.98
N PRO A 464 18.13 -37.75 -42.80
CA PRO A 464 19.37 -38.44 -42.47
C PRO A 464 19.67 -39.60 -43.44
N PRO A 465 20.95 -39.98 -43.63
CA PRO A 465 21.32 -41.11 -44.47
C PRO A 465 20.56 -42.40 -44.12
N GLY A 466 20.06 -43.11 -45.13
CA GLY A 466 19.27 -44.34 -44.94
C GLY A 466 17.78 -44.12 -44.64
N SER A 467 17.28 -42.88 -44.64
CA SER A 467 15.84 -42.62 -44.45
C SER A 467 14.99 -43.02 -45.66
N ILE A 468 13.77 -43.49 -45.39
CA ILE A 468 12.75 -43.86 -46.38
C ILE A 468 11.63 -42.83 -46.32
N SER A 469 11.37 -42.11 -47.41
CA SER A 469 10.22 -41.18 -47.49
C SER A 469 8.91 -41.91 -47.74
N LEU A 470 7.85 -41.46 -47.08
CA LEU A 470 6.47 -41.92 -47.22
C LEU A 470 5.55 -40.74 -47.59
N ASP A 471 4.28 -41.03 -47.85
CA ASP A 471 3.30 -40.05 -48.37
C ASP A 471 3.05 -38.84 -47.45
N MET A 472 3.17 -39.03 -46.12
CA MET A 472 2.93 -37.98 -45.11
C MET A 472 4.02 -37.88 -44.03
N ALA A 473 5.09 -38.69 -44.13
CA ALA A 473 6.13 -38.86 -43.12
C ALA A 473 7.45 -39.34 -43.76
N SER A 474 8.48 -39.52 -42.94
CA SER A 474 9.68 -40.30 -43.29
C SER A 474 10.03 -41.26 -42.16
N GLU A 475 10.66 -42.38 -42.52
CA GLU A 475 11.18 -43.37 -41.58
C GLU A 475 12.71 -43.34 -41.57
N THR A 476 13.30 -43.24 -40.38
CA THR A 476 14.74 -43.17 -40.18
C THR A 476 15.13 -44.15 -39.07
N GLN A 477 16.08 -45.04 -39.34
CA GLN A 477 16.57 -45.97 -38.34
C GLN A 477 17.52 -45.24 -37.36
N PHE A 478 17.44 -45.56 -36.07
CA PHE A 478 18.43 -45.12 -35.08
C PHE A 478 19.79 -45.78 -35.34
N ALA A 479 20.87 -45.05 -35.08
CA ALA A 479 22.21 -45.61 -35.09
C ALA A 479 22.59 -46.09 -33.68
N GLU A 480 23.25 -47.25 -33.58
CA GLU A 480 24.03 -47.57 -32.39
C GLU A 480 25.24 -46.63 -32.34
N SER A 481 25.50 -45.99 -31.19
CA SER A 481 26.58 -45.01 -31.06
C SER A 481 27.95 -45.69 -31.06
N SER A 482 28.54 -45.90 -32.24
CA SER A 482 29.87 -46.55 -32.42
C SER A 482 31.07 -45.68 -32.02
N SER A 483 30.86 -44.68 -31.15
CA SER A 483 31.91 -43.82 -30.59
C SER A 483 32.61 -44.55 -29.45
N SER A 484 33.88 -44.91 -29.63
CA SER A 484 34.68 -45.77 -28.75
C SER A 484 34.98 -45.22 -27.34
N ASP A 485 34.53 -44.00 -27.02
CA ASP A 485 34.82 -43.30 -25.77
C ASP A 485 33.63 -43.21 -24.79
N LEU A 486 32.46 -43.78 -25.13
CA LEU A 486 31.29 -43.82 -24.25
C LEU A 486 31.07 -45.22 -23.66
N SER A 487 31.16 -45.35 -22.33
CA SER A 487 30.98 -46.60 -21.59
C SER A 487 29.51 -47.05 -21.41
N TYR A 488 28.59 -46.51 -22.20
CA TYR A 488 27.14 -46.72 -22.07
C TYR A 488 26.50 -46.92 -23.46
N PRO A 489 25.88 -48.08 -23.75
CA PRO A 489 25.22 -48.30 -25.04
C PRO A 489 23.87 -47.59 -25.09
N VAL A 490 23.76 -46.60 -25.99
CA VAL A 490 22.50 -45.95 -26.36
C VAL A 490 22.31 -46.01 -27.87
N GLN A 491 21.05 -46.11 -28.31
CA GLN A 491 20.69 -45.80 -29.69
C GLN A 491 20.46 -44.29 -29.80
N SER A 492 21.00 -43.65 -30.85
CA SER A 492 20.88 -42.21 -31.07
C SER A 492 20.60 -41.86 -32.55
N LEU A 493 20.03 -40.69 -32.77
CA LEU A 493 19.74 -40.15 -34.09
C LEU A 493 19.85 -38.62 -34.06
N GLU A 494 20.43 -38.03 -35.12
CA GLU A 494 20.59 -36.58 -35.27
C GLU A 494 19.96 -36.12 -36.59
N ILE A 495 19.08 -35.12 -36.52
CA ILE A 495 18.30 -34.59 -37.65
C ILE A 495 18.55 -33.09 -37.78
N VAL A 496 19.11 -32.65 -38.90
CA VAL A 496 19.44 -31.23 -39.16
C VAL A 496 18.38 -30.63 -40.09
N ILE A 497 17.62 -29.66 -39.58
CA ILE A 497 16.41 -29.14 -40.24
C ILE A 497 16.68 -27.82 -40.99
N GLY A 498 17.60 -27.00 -40.45
CA GLY A 498 18.04 -25.74 -41.07
C GLY A 498 17.04 -24.58 -40.97
N GLU A 499 17.32 -23.47 -41.67
CA GLU A 499 16.49 -22.26 -41.67
C GLU A 499 15.23 -22.45 -42.53
N LYS A 500 14.16 -23.03 -41.95
CA LYS A 500 12.85 -23.21 -42.58
C LYS A 500 11.71 -22.97 -41.59
N ASP A 501 10.55 -22.59 -42.10
CA ASP A 501 9.34 -22.18 -41.34
C ASP A 501 8.62 -23.32 -40.58
N PHE A 502 9.36 -24.28 -40.04
CA PHE A 502 8.80 -25.36 -39.23
C PHE A 502 8.82 -24.98 -37.76
N ILE A 503 7.71 -25.20 -37.07
CA ILE A 503 7.55 -24.89 -35.64
C ILE A 503 7.70 -26.13 -34.74
N GLY A 504 7.76 -27.32 -35.33
CA GLY A 504 7.96 -28.57 -34.60
C GLY A 504 8.00 -29.82 -35.48
N MET A 505 8.01 -30.98 -34.83
CA MET A 505 8.06 -32.32 -35.42
C MET A 505 7.17 -33.27 -34.62
N PRO A 506 6.06 -33.78 -35.20
CA PRO A 506 5.38 -34.96 -34.70
C PRO A 506 6.14 -36.22 -35.10
N PHE A 507 6.15 -37.22 -34.22
CA PHE A 507 6.78 -38.51 -34.48
C PHE A 507 6.17 -39.64 -33.65
N VAL A 508 6.41 -40.87 -34.09
CA VAL A 508 6.19 -42.11 -33.35
C VAL A 508 7.39 -43.03 -33.53
N LEU A 509 7.54 -44.02 -32.66
CA LEU A 509 8.62 -44.99 -32.72
C LEU A 509 8.07 -46.36 -33.11
N ARG A 510 8.83 -47.14 -33.87
CA ARG A 510 8.49 -48.53 -34.22
C ARG A 510 9.66 -49.47 -33.97
N SER A 511 9.40 -50.56 -33.25
CA SER A 511 10.33 -51.70 -33.10
C SER A 511 9.56 -53.02 -33.07
N GLY A 512 10.13 -54.08 -33.63
CA GLY A 512 9.47 -55.40 -33.74
C GLY A 512 8.15 -55.43 -34.54
N GLY A 513 7.77 -54.34 -35.21
CA GLY A 513 6.44 -54.14 -35.81
C GLY A 513 5.42 -53.43 -34.91
N ASN A 514 5.73 -53.27 -33.62
CA ASN A 514 4.89 -52.54 -32.66
C ASN A 514 5.13 -51.02 -32.77
N TRP A 515 4.05 -50.25 -32.68
CA TRP A 515 4.08 -48.78 -32.66
C TRP A 515 4.02 -48.27 -31.22
N MET A 516 4.97 -47.42 -30.85
CA MET A 516 5.07 -46.79 -29.53
C MET A 516 4.62 -45.33 -29.61
N LYS A 517 3.80 -44.91 -28.65
CA LYS A 517 3.13 -43.61 -28.55
C LYS A 517 3.15 -43.11 -27.10
N HIS A 518 2.95 -41.81 -26.89
CA HIS A 518 2.86 -41.20 -25.56
C HIS A 518 1.40 -41.12 -25.12
N ASP A 519 0.99 -41.91 -24.13
CA ASP A 519 -0.39 -41.93 -23.59
C ASP A 519 -1.47 -42.03 -24.69
N GLY A 520 -1.21 -42.85 -25.70
CA GLY A 520 -2.07 -43.05 -26.88
C GLY A 520 -1.93 -42.00 -28.00
N SER A 521 -1.23 -40.89 -27.74
CA SER A 521 -1.00 -39.79 -28.68
C SER A 521 0.39 -39.85 -29.34
N ASP A 522 0.56 -39.20 -30.49
CA ASP A 522 1.87 -39.07 -31.13
C ASP A 522 2.80 -38.19 -30.27
N PHE A 523 4.11 -38.46 -30.30
CA PHE A 523 5.08 -37.56 -29.67
C PHE A 523 5.20 -36.28 -30.48
N TYR A 524 5.43 -35.15 -29.81
CA TYR A 524 5.61 -33.85 -30.47
C TYR A 524 6.70 -33.02 -29.79
N VAL A 525 7.61 -32.45 -30.58
CA VAL A 525 8.65 -31.51 -30.13
C VAL A 525 8.53 -30.19 -30.89
N GLU A 526 8.78 -29.06 -30.22
CA GLU A 526 8.67 -27.71 -30.77
C GLU A 526 10.06 -27.11 -30.99
N PHE A 527 10.22 -26.31 -32.05
CA PHE A 527 11.49 -25.70 -32.45
C PHE A 527 11.62 -24.22 -32.04
N GLY A 528 10.53 -23.59 -31.58
CA GLY A 528 10.58 -22.25 -31.02
C GLY A 528 11.16 -22.23 -29.60
N ILE A 529 11.66 -21.07 -29.16
CA ILE A 529 11.86 -20.79 -27.73
C ILE A 529 10.47 -20.68 -27.11
N GLY A 530 9.97 -21.78 -26.55
CA GLY A 530 8.63 -21.84 -25.99
C GLY A 530 8.48 -20.84 -24.84
N SER A 531 7.51 -19.91 -24.94
CA SER A 531 7.26 -18.89 -23.91
C SER A 531 6.52 -19.44 -22.68
N LYS A 532 6.91 -20.63 -22.22
CA LYS A 532 6.63 -21.12 -20.87
C LYS A 532 7.81 -20.73 -19.99
N GLN A 533 7.55 -19.94 -18.96
CA GLN A 533 8.52 -19.77 -17.88
C GLN A 533 8.68 -21.12 -17.19
N ASP A 534 9.77 -21.83 -17.49
CA ASP A 534 10.05 -23.09 -16.83
C ASP A 534 10.46 -22.80 -15.39
N ALA A 535 9.52 -23.00 -14.46
CA ALA A 535 9.62 -22.64 -13.05
C ALA A 535 10.49 -23.63 -12.27
N GLY A 536 11.67 -23.93 -12.83
CA GLY A 536 12.51 -25.08 -12.48
C GLY A 536 11.79 -26.41 -12.71
N ASP A 537 12.36 -27.46 -12.13
CA ASP A 537 11.70 -28.76 -11.97
C ASP A 537 10.49 -28.68 -11.01
N GLY A 538 10.30 -27.56 -10.30
CA GLY A 538 9.28 -27.35 -9.28
C GLY A 538 9.60 -28.03 -7.94
N LYS A 539 10.85 -28.50 -7.74
CA LYS A 539 11.31 -29.14 -6.51
C LYS A 539 11.24 -28.15 -5.34
N GLY A 540 10.75 -28.62 -4.19
CA GLY A 540 10.44 -27.76 -3.05
C GLY A 540 9.11 -26.98 -3.17
N THR A 541 8.20 -27.41 -4.04
CA THR A 541 6.83 -26.85 -4.14
C THR A 541 5.78 -27.96 -4.18
N ALA A 542 4.54 -27.64 -3.76
CA ALA A 542 3.37 -28.51 -3.93
C ALA A 542 2.91 -28.52 -5.41
N LYS A 543 3.78 -28.97 -6.33
CA LYS A 543 3.63 -28.81 -7.78
C LYS A 543 2.31 -29.38 -8.32
N ALA A 544 1.84 -30.50 -7.76
CA ALA A 544 0.59 -31.14 -8.18
C ALA A 544 -0.64 -30.28 -7.78
N LEU A 545 -0.69 -29.81 -6.53
CA LEU A 545 -1.72 -28.88 -6.05
C LEU A 545 -1.70 -27.54 -6.82
N LEU A 546 -0.51 -26.98 -7.07
CA LEU A 546 -0.33 -25.72 -7.81
C LEU A 546 -0.78 -25.84 -9.27
N ASN A 547 -0.45 -26.95 -9.94
CA ASN A 547 -0.99 -27.26 -11.27
C ASN A 547 -2.52 -27.35 -11.22
N LYS A 548 -3.09 -28.01 -10.19
CA LYS A 548 -4.55 -28.14 -10.08
C LYS A 548 -5.23 -26.80 -9.83
N ILE A 549 -4.64 -25.93 -9.02
CA ILE A 549 -5.09 -24.54 -8.84
C ILE A 549 -5.09 -23.80 -10.19
N ALA A 550 -4.04 -23.93 -11.00
CA ALA A 550 -3.93 -23.27 -12.29
C ALA A 550 -4.98 -23.78 -13.32
N GLU A 551 -5.26 -25.10 -13.35
CA GLU A 551 -6.37 -25.66 -14.14
C GLU A 551 -7.72 -25.07 -13.72
N MET A 552 -7.99 -25.08 -12.40
CA MET A 552 -9.27 -24.69 -11.82
C MET A 552 -9.49 -23.17 -11.76
N GLU A 553 -8.46 -22.35 -11.96
CA GLU A 553 -8.56 -20.88 -12.05
C GLU A 553 -9.56 -20.45 -13.14
N SER A 554 -9.63 -21.24 -14.22
CA SER A 554 -10.59 -21.05 -15.33
C SER A 554 -12.06 -21.05 -14.88
N GLU A 555 -12.38 -21.83 -13.84
CA GLU A 555 -13.68 -21.91 -13.17
C GLU A 555 -13.77 -20.93 -11.98
N ALA A 556 -12.70 -20.79 -11.20
CA ALA A 556 -12.66 -19.92 -10.02
C ALA A 556 -12.86 -18.43 -10.36
N GLN A 557 -12.40 -17.98 -11.53
CA GLN A 557 -12.63 -16.61 -12.02
C GLN A 557 -14.11 -16.27 -12.29
N LYS A 558 -15.03 -17.24 -12.32
CA LYS A 558 -16.47 -16.98 -12.55
C LYS A 558 -17.05 -16.11 -11.46
N SER A 559 -16.75 -16.42 -10.19
CA SER A 559 -17.09 -15.62 -9.02
C SER A 559 -16.41 -16.15 -7.76
N PHE A 560 -16.32 -15.31 -6.71
CA PHE A 560 -15.84 -15.70 -5.38
C PHE A 560 -16.45 -16.99 -4.82
N MET A 561 -17.74 -17.25 -5.07
CA MET A 561 -18.41 -18.48 -4.62
C MET A 561 -17.78 -19.74 -5.22
N HIS A 562 -17.42 -19.72 -6.51
CA HIS A 562 -16.68 -20.83 -7.13
C HIS A 562 -15.29 -20.94 -6.53
N ARG A 563 -14.56 -19.82 -6.43
CA ARG A 563 -13.19 -19.78 -5.89
C ARG A 563 -13.09 -20.32 -4.46
N PHE A 564 -13.97 -19.91 -3.55
CA PHE A 564 -13.96 -20.37 -2.16
C PHE A 564 -14.44 -21.82 -2.01
N ASN A 565 -15.35 -22.30 -2.87
CA ASN A 565 -15.68 -23.74 -2.90
C ASN A 565 -14.51 -24.58 -3.37
N ILE A 566 -13.87 -24.23 -4.50
CA ILE A 566 -12.69 -24.94 -5.02
C ILE A 566 -11.55 -24.90 -3.98
N ALA A 567 -11.35 -23.77 -3.30
CA ALA A 567 -10.39 -23.70 -2.19
C ALA A 567 -10.75 -24.66 -1.05
N ALA A 568 -12.02 -24.75 -0.65
CA ALA A 568 -12.48 -25.68 0.37
C ALA A 568 -12.36 -27.15 -0.06
N ASP A 569 -12.57 -27.46 -1.34
CA ASP A 569 -12.34 -28.79 -1.93
C ASP A 569 -10.85 -29.17 -1.91
N LEU A 570 -9.96 -28.19 -2.11
CA LEU A 570 -8.51 -28.37 -2.13
C LEU A 570 -7.84 -28.33 -0.75
N VAL A 571 -8.54 -27.95 0.33
CA VAL A 571 -7.95 -27.86 1.69
C VAL A 571 -7.47 -29.23 2.22
N GLU A 572 -8.18 -30.32 1.93
CA GLU A 572 -7.77 -31.65 2.39
C GLU A 572 -6.55 -32.18 1.60
N TRP A 573 -6.43 -31.86 0.31
CA TRP A 573 -5.20 -32.13 -0.45
C TRP A 573 -4.04 -31.23 0.01
N ALA A 574 -4.30 -29.94 0.30
CA ALA A 574 -3.30 -29.04 0.86
C ALA A 574 -2.76 -29.52 2.23
N LYS A 575 -3.55 -30.28 2.98
CA LYS A 575 -3.14 -30.96 4.22
C LYS A 575 -2.23 -32.18 3.95
N ASP A 576 -2.53 -32.98 2.93
CA ASP A 576 -1.68 -34.12 2.50
C ASP A 576 -0.34 -33.65 1.90
N ASP A 577 -0.33 -32.54 1.15
CA ASP A 577 0.87 -31.85 0.64
C ASP A 577 1.57 -30.98 1.74
N GLY A 578 1.05 -30.97 2.97
CA GLY A 578 1.66 -30.34 4.14
C GLY A 578 1.87 -28.82 4.06
N GLU A 579 3.01 -28.34 4.58
CA GLU A 579 3.33 -26.90 4.65
C GLU A 579 3.31 -26.25 3.26
N LEU A 580 3.88 -26.93 2.26
CA LEU A 580 3.91 -26.46 0.87
C LEU A 580 2.52 -26.43 0.24
N GLY A 581 1.62 -27.34 0.65
CA GLY A 581 0.22 -27.34 0.24
C GLY A 581 -0.51 -26.09 0.73
N PHE A 582 -0.43 -25.80 2.04
CA PHE A 582 -1.02 -24.57 2.61
C PHE A 582 -0.35 -23.29 2.09
N ALA A 583 0.96 -23.30 1.83
CA ALA A 583 1.63 -22.18 1.17
C ALA A 583 1.08 -21.92 -0.25
N GLY A 584 0.74 -22.96 -1.01
CA GLY A 584 0.08 -22.85 -2.31
C GLY A 584 -1.31 -22.20 -2.22
N ILE A 585 -2.16 -22.66 -1.28
CA ILE A 585 -3.47 -22.06 -1.02
C ILE A 585 -3.33 -20.59 -0.57
N LEU A 586 -2.36 -20.29 0.29
CA LEU A 586 -2.06 -18.94 0.76
C LEU A 586 -1.67 -18.00 -0.40
N VAL A 587 -0.76 -18.42 -1.28
CA VAL A 587 -0.36 -17.60 -2.44
C VAL A 587 -1.57 -17.34 -3.35
N TRP A 588 -2.40 -18.35 -3.60
CA TRP A 588 -3.59 -18.23 -4.45
C TRP A 588 -4.65 -17.27 -3.86
N MET A 589 -5.00 -17.43 -2.58
CA MET A 589 -5.95 -16.52 -1.91
C MET A 589 -5.37 -15.10 -1.74
N ARG A 590 -4.06 -14.98 -1.49
CA ARG A 590 -3.39 -13.66 -1.41
C ARG A 590 -3.40 -12.94 -2.76
N PHE A 591 -3.17 -13.63 -3.88
CA PHE A 591 -3.26 -13.06 -5.23
C PHE A 591 -4.69 -12.61 -5.57
N MET A 592 -5.71 -13.34 -5.10
CA MET A 592 -7.10 -12.88 -5.15
C MET A 592 -7.28 -11.58 -4.35
N ALA A 593 -6.85 -11.55 -3.08
CA ALA A 593 -7.04 -10.40 -2.20
C ALA A 593 -6.30 -9.14 -2.69
N THR A 594 -5.14 -9.28 -3.33
CA THR A 594 -4.36 -8.16 -3.90
C THR A 594 -4.73 -7.83 -5.36
N ARG A 595 -5.92 -8.23 -5.83
CA ARG A 595 -6.48 -7.96 -7.18
C ARG A 595 -5.62 -8.46 -8.36
N GLN A 596 -4.75 -9.46 -8.14
CA GLN A 596 -3.94 -10.07 -9.21
C GLN A 596 -4.70 -11.15 -10.00
N LEU A 597 -5.81 -11.66 -9.44
CA LEU A 597 -6.70 -12.63 -10.09
C LEU A 597 -8.08 -12.01 -10.39
N ILE A 598 -8.73 -12.51 -11.43
CA ILE A 598 -10.08 -12.09 -11.81
C ILE A 598 -11.08 -12.60 -10.76
N TRP A 599 -11.85 -11.67 -10.17
CA TRP A 599 -12.80 -11.96 -9.10
C TRP A 599 -14.12 -12.56 -9.59
N ASN A 600 -14.59 -12.11 -10.74
CA ASN A 600 -15.86 -12.49 -11.36
C ASN A 600 -15.78 -12.28 -12.88
N LYS A 601 -16.58 -13.04 -13.63
CA LYS A 601 -16.59 -13.00 -15.11
C LYS A 601 -17.93 -13.48 -15.66
N ASN A 602 -18.83 -12.54 -15.96
CA ASN A 602 -20.15 -12.81 -16.57
C ASN A 602 -21.02 -13.84 -15.82
N TYR A 603 -20.88 -13.97 -14.50
CA TYR A 603 -21.66 -14.90 -13.68
C TYR A 603 -22.21 -14.17 -12.45
N ASN A 604 -23.54 -14.14 -12.28
CA ASN A 604 -24.18 -13.47 -11.15
C ASN A 604 -24.32 -14.43 -9.95
N VAL A 605 -23.87 -14.04 -8.76
CA VAL A 605 -24.04 -14.77 -7.50
C VAL A 605 -24.60 -13.85 -6.43
N LYS A 606 -25.60 -14.32 -5.67
CA LYS A 606 -26.17 -13.51 -4.59
C LYS A 606 -25.18 -13.43 -3.43
N PRO A 607 -25.06 -12.29 -2.73
CA PRO A 607 -24.18 -12.13 -1.56
C PRO A 607 -24.21 -13.29 -0.53
N ARG A 608 -25.40 -13.84 -0.24
CA ARG A 608 -25.60 -15.01 0.64
C ARG A 608 -24.85 -16.28 0.18
N GLU A 609 -24.73 -16.51 -1.13
CA GLU A 609 -24.07 -17.68 -1.72
C GLU A 609 -22.54 -17.53 -1.68
N ILE A 610 -22.03 -16.30 -1.76
CA ILE A 610 -20.62 -15.98 -1.46
C ILE A 610 -20.35 -16.19 0.04
N SER A 611 -21.21 -15.65 0.92
CA SER A 611 -21.10 -15.79 2.38
C SER A 611 -21.05 -17.25 2.83
N LYS A 612 -21.88 -18.13 2.24
CA LYS A 612 -21.86 -19.57 2.53
C LYS A 612 -20.60 -20.28 2.02
N ALA A 613 -20.04 -19.86 0.89
CA ALA A 613 -18.80 -20.43 0.37
C ALA A 613 -17.57 -19.99 1.19
N GLN A 614 -17.56 -18.74 1.68
CA GLN A 614 -16.59 -18.29 2.69
C GLN A 614 -16.72 -19.12 3.98
N ASP A 615 -17.95 -19.31 4.48
CA ASP A 615 -18.22 -20.08 5.71
C ASP A 615 -17.65 -21.49 5.62
N ARG A 616 -17.99 -22.21 4.53
CA ARG A 616 -17.50 -23.55 4.20
C ARG A 616 -15.97 -23.64 4.24
N LEU A 617 -15.27 -22.70 3.63
CA LEU A 617 -13.80 -22.67 3.63
C LEU A 617 -13.26 -22.42 5.05
N THR A 618 -13.82 -21.45 5.76
CA THR A 618 -13.30 -20.99 7.07
C THR A 618 -13.72 -21.88 8.25
N ASP A 619 -14.63 -22.84 8.07
CA ASP A 619 -14.96 -23.89 9.06
C ASP A 619 -14.02 -25.11 9.00
N LEU A 620 -13.34 -25.34 7.87
CA LEU A 620 -12.35 -26.42 7.75
C LEU A 620 -11.05 -26.08 8.48
N LEU A 621 -10.54 -24.87 8.28
CA LEU A 621 -9.22 -24.42 8.76
C LEU A 621 -9.04 -24.51 10.30
N PRO A 622 -10.03 -24.18 11.16
CA PRO A 622 -9.90 -24.31 12.62
C PRO A 622 -9.63 -25.73 13.12
N ASN A 623 -10.16 -26.75 12.44
CA ASN A 623 -9.91 -28.16 12.79
C ASN A 623 -8.46 -28.55 12.50
N ILE A 624 -7.90 -28.03 11.41
CA ILE A 624 -6.49 -28.22 11.03
C ILE A 624 -5.58 -27.43 11.99
N TYR A 625 -5.91 -26.17 12.28
CA TYR A 625 -5.22 -25.30 13.25
C TYR A 625 -5.10 -25.95 14.64
N LYS A 626 -6.15 -26.66 15.07
CA LYS A 626 -6.18 -27.41 16.33
C LYS A 626 -5.26 -28.64 16.29
N SER A 627 -5.27 -29.39 15.20
CA SER A 627 -4.63 -30.71 15.08
C SER A 627 -3.18 -30.68 14.61
N HIS A 628 -2.78 -29.64 13.86
CA HIS A 628 -1.45 -29.50 13.26
C HIS A 628 -0.84 -28.15 13.68
N PRO A 629 -0.18 -28.07 14.86
CA PRO A 629 0.43 -26.84 15.37
C PRO A 629 1.38 -26.15 14.40
N GLN A 630 2.05 -26.92 13.52
CA GLN A 630 3.04 -26.46 12.55
C GLN A 630 2.47 -25.68 11.35
N TYR A 631 1.15 -25.64 11.16
CA TYR A 631 0.51 -24.91 10.04
C TYR A 631 -0.31 -23.69 10.48
N ARG A 632 -0.31 -23.34 11.77
CA ARG A 632 -1.21 -22.32 12.35
C ARG A 632 -0.96 -20.92 11.79
N GLU A 633 0.30 -20.57 11.56
CA GLU A 633 0.72 -19.32 10.92
C GLU A 633 0.16 -19.23 9.50
N LEU A 634 0.39 -20.24 8.65
CA LEU A 634 -0.15 -20.32 7.29
C LEU A 634 -1.68 -20.30 7.26
N LEU A 635 -2.34 -21.07 8.13
CA LEU A 635 -3.81 -21.11 8.24
C LEU A 635 -4.40 -19.76 8.64
N ARG A 636 -3.77 -19.05 9.59
CA ARG A 636 -4.15 -17.68 9.96
C ARG A 636 -3.90 -16.69 8.82
N MET A 637 -2.81 -16.82 8.09
CA MET A 637 -2.55 -16.01 6.90
C MET A 637 -3.60 -16.25 5.81
N ILE A 638 -4.01 -17.50 5.55
CA ILE A 638 -5.11 -17.83 4.63
C ILE A 638 -6.41 -17.17 5.12
N MET A 639 -6.80 -17.37 6.38
CA MET A 639 -7.98 -16.74 6.96
C MET A 639 -7.95 -15.21 6.87
N SER A 640 -6.78 -14.57 6.99
CA SER A 640 -6.65 -13.11 6.85
C SER A 640 -6.95 -12.57 5.44
N THR A 641 -7.00 -13.43 4.41
CA THR A 641 -7.31 -13.07 3.02
C THR A 641 -8.78 -13.32 2.64
N VAL A 642 -9.60 -13.85 3.54
CA VAL A 642 -11.00 -14.22 3.29
C VAL A 642 -11.90 -13.61 4.38
N GLY A 643 -13.12 -13.21 4.02
CA GLY A 643 -14.12 -12.81 5.01
C GLY A 643 -14.55 -13.97 5.92
N ARG A 644 -15.11 -13.67 7.09
CA ARG A 644 -15.55 -14.70 8.06
C ARG A 644 -16.48 -15.74 7.43
N GLY A 645 -17.38 -15.29 6.56
CA GLY A 645 -18.54 -16.05 6.12
C GLY A 645 -19.61 -16.17 7.21
N GLY A 646 -20.72 -16.79 6.82
CA GLY A 646 -21.85 -17.10 7.69
C GLY A 646 -23.02 -17.69 6.92
N GLU A 647 -23.67 -18.71 7.48
CA GLU A 647 -24.97 -19.18 7.03
C GLU A 647 -26.05 -18.08 7.13
N GLY A 648 -27.04 -18.16 6.24
CA GLY A 648 -28.22 -17.30 6.27
C GLY A 648 -27.95 -15.84 5.89
N ASP A 649 -28.51 -14.92 6.67
CA ASP A 649 -28.83 -13.57 6.21
C ASP A 649 -27.68 -12.56 6.28
N VAL A 650 -26.51 -12.92 6.82
CA VAL A 650 -25.36 -11.99 6.93
C VAL A 650 -24.93 -11.45 5.56
N GLY A 651 -24.83 -12.32 4.55
CA GLY A 651 -24.63 -11.91 3.17
C GLY A 651 -25.87 -11.20 2.58
N GLN A 652 -27.08 -11.67 2.89
CA GLN A 652 -28.34 -11.11 2.35
C GLN A 652 -28.57 -9.65 2.79
N ARG A 653 -28.15 -9.26 4.01
CA ARG A 653 -28.18 -7.88 4.51
C ARG A 653 -27.46 -6.88 3.59
N ILE A 654 -26.42 -7.30 2.86
CA ILE A 654 -25.76 -6.44 1.84
C ILE A 654 -26.77 -5.93 0.80
N ARG A 655 -27.72 -6.78 0.38
CA ARG A 655 -28.76 -6.41 -0.59
C ARG A 655 -29.90 -5.61 0.05
N ASP A 656 -30.27 -5.98 1.27
CA ASP A 656 -31.47 -5.44 1.90
C ASP A 656 -31.23 -4.06 2.51
N GLU A 657 -30.05 -3.82 3.09
CA GLU A 657 -29.68 -2.53 3.68
C GLU A 657 -29.47 -1.43 2.64
N ILE A 658 -28.89 -1.74 1.46
CA ILE A 658 -28.74 -0.73 0.39
C ILE A 658 -30.10 -0.24 -0.14
N LEU A 659 -31.12 -1.12 -0.17
CA LEU A 659 -32.50 -0.76 -0.48
C LEU A 659 -33.13 0.11 0.63
N VAL A 660 -32.82 -0.17 1.91
CA VAL A 660 -33.25 0.66 3.04
C VAL A 660 -32.57 2.04 2.99
N ILE A 661 -31.27 2.13 2.69
CA ILE A 661 -30.54 3.40 2.47
C ILE A 661 -31.21 4.22 1.36
N GLN A 662 -31.41 3.62 0.18
CA GLN A 662 -32.05 4.28 -0.98
C GLN A 662 -33.42 4.87 -0.62
N ARG A 663 -34.23 4.12 0.13
CA ARG A 663 -35.58 4.52 0.54
C ARG A 663 -35.55 5.61 1.62
N ASN A 664 -34.78 5.39 2.69
CA ASN A 664 -34.76 6.28 3.86
C ASN A 664 -34.19 7.67 3.54
N ASN A 665 -33.34 7.78 2.51
CA ASN A 665 -32.62 9.00 2.15
C ASN A 665 -33.00 9.52 0.75
N GLU A 666 -34.07 9.00 0.15
CA GLU A 666 -34.60 9.34 -1.19
C GLU A 666 -33.55 9.29 -2.33
N CYS A 667 -32.43 8.60 -2.14
CA CYS A 667 -31.27 8.65 -3.04
C CYS A 667 -31.27 7.54 -4.11
N LYS A 668 -32.45 7.06 -4.51
CA LYS A 668 -32.58 6.03 -5.55
C LYS A 668 -32.32 6.59 -6.95
N GLY A 669 -31.55 5.85 -7.75
CA GLY A 669 -31.17 6.22 -9.12
C GLY A 669 -29.69 6.56 -9.24
N GLY A 670 -29.23 6.79 -10.47
CA GLY A 670 -27.83 7.06 -10.80
C GLY A 670 -26.87 6.06 -10.12
N MET A 671 -25.80 6.58 -9.52
CA MET A 671 -24.74 5.80 -8.87
C MET A 671 -25.28 4.81 -7.83
N MET A 672 -26.29 5.19 -7.02
CA MET A 672 -26.84 4.32 -5.98
C MET A 672 -27.67 3.15 -6.51
N GLU A 673 -28.28 3.29 -7.70
CA GLU A 673 -28.96 2.14 -8.34
C GLU A 673 -27.95 1.27 -9.08
N GLU A 674 -26.98 1.87 -9.78
CA GLU A 674 -25.89 1.14 -10.44
C GLU A 674 -25.09 0.29 -9.43
N TRP A 675 -24.74 0.87 -8.27
CA TRP A 675 -24.05 0.17 -7.19
C TRP A 675 -24.93 -0.91 -6.54
N HIS A 676 -26.23 -0.66 -6.31
CA HIS A 676 -27.17 -1.70 -5.87
C HIS A 676 -27.24 -2.88 -6.84
N GLN A 677 -27.32 -2.62 -8.16
CA GLN A 677 -27.30 -3.68 -9.18
C GLN A 677 -25.97 -4.44 -9.19
N LYS A 678 -24.84 -3.74 -8.98
CA LYS A 678 -23.52 -4.36 -8.81
C LYS A 678 -23.49 -5.27 -7.58
N LEU A 679 -23.86 -4.76 -6.40
CA LEU A 679 -23.92 -5.50 -5.13
C LEU A 679 -24.79 -6.75 -5.20
N HIS A 680 -25.96 -6.66 -5.85
CA HIS A 680 -26.89 -7.78 -6.00
C HIS A 680 -26.36 -8.91 -6.90
N ASN A 681 -25.54 -8.59 -7.91
CA ASN A 681 -25.03 -9.57 -8.87
C ASN A 681 -23.62 -10.10 -8.52
N ASN A 682 -22.73 -9.26 -7.98
CA ASN A 682 -21.38 -9.63 -7.51
C ASN A 682 -20.85 -8.59 -6.49
N THR A 683 -21.10 -8.81 -5.20
CA THR A 683 -20.44 -8.03 -4.14
C THR A 683 -18.98 -8.47 -3.94
N SER A 684 -18.11 -7.54 -3.55
CA SER A 684 -16.65 -7.70 -3.51
C SER A 684 -15.99 -6.75 -2.50
N PRO A 685 -14.73 -6.96 -2.09
CA PRO A 685 -14.00 -6.02 -1.23
C PRO A 685 -13.96 -4.55 -1.71
N ASP A 686 -13.99 -4.31 -3.03
CA ASP A 686 -14.11 -2.95 -3.60
C ASP A 686 -15.35 -2.18 -3.08
N ASP A 687 -16.44 -2.86 -2.68
CA ASP A 687 -17.66 -2.23 -2.16
C ASP A 687 -17.43 -1.52 -0.81
N VAL A 688 -16.51 -2.01 0.02
CA VAL A 688 -16.11 -1.35 1.28
C VAL A 688 -15.48 0.00 0.96
N VAL A 689 -14.60 0.05 -0.04
CA VAL A 689 -13.92 1.27 -0.48
C VAL A 689 -14.89 2.26 -1.15
N ILE A 690 -15.84 1.76 -1.96
CA ILE A 690 -16.92 2.58 -2.54
C ILE A 690 -17.77 3.22 -1.43
N CYS A 691 -18.16 2.44 -0.42
CA CYS A 691 -18.90 2.95 0.73
C CYS A 691 -18.09 4.01 1.51
N GLN A 692 -16.78 3.81 1.68
CA GLN A 692 -15.91 4.79 2.34
C GLN A 692 -15.82 6.09 1.55
N ALA A 693 -15.63 6.02 0.22
CA ALA A 693 -15.57 7.19 -0.64
C ALA A 693 -16.89 8.00 -0.61
N LEU A 694 -18.05 7.34 -0.52
CA LEU A 694 -19.33 8.01 -0.32
C LEU A 694 -19.42 8.70 1.05
N ILE A 695 -18.97 8.04 2.12
CA ILE A 695 -18.94 8.64 3.48
C ILE A 695 -18.01 9.86 3.51
N ASP A 696 -16.82 9.76 2.91
CA ASP A 696 -15.83 10.85 2.84
C ASP A 696 -16.38 12.04 2.04
N TYR A 697 -16.98 11.77 0.88
CA TYR A 697 -17.69 12.75 0.03
C TYR A 697 -18.77 13.52 0.79
N ILE A 698 -19.60 12.82 1.59
CA ILE A 698 -20.65 13.46 2.38
C ILE A 698 -20.05 14.24 3.57
N LYS A 699 -18.98 13.73 4.20
CA LYS A 699 -18.24 14.44 5.27
C LYS A 699 -17.62 15.75 4.75
N SER A 700 -17.07 15.75 3.53
CA SER A 700 -16.44 16.92 2.87
C SER A 700 -17.42 17.86 2.17
N ASP A 701 -18.66 17.98 2.67
CA ASP A 701 -19.72 18.84 2.13
C ASP A 701 -19.98 18.67 0.62
N PHE A 702 -19.93 17.41 0.17
CA PHE A 702 -20.23 16.93 -1.18
C PHE A 702 -19.17 17.36 -2.23
N ASP A 703 -17.91 17.43 -1.81
CA ASP A 703 -16.74 17.62 -2.70
C ASP A 703 -16.38 16.32 -3.46
N ILE A 704 -16.70 16.28 -4.76
CA ILE A 704 -16.43 15.16 -5.66
C ILE A 704 -14.93 14.87 -5.84
N SER A 705 -14.04 15.82 -5.57
CA SER A 705 -12.58 15.58 -5.59
C SER A 705 -12.14 14.66 -4.46
N VAL A 706 -12.83 14.69 -3.30
CA VAL A 706 -12.56 13.79 -2.17
C VAL A 706 -13.05 12.37 -2.49
N TYR A 707 -14.23 12.23 -3.11
CA TYR A 707 -14.73 10.93 -3.61
C TYR A 707 -13.69 10.24 -4.51
N TRP A 708 -13.25 10.92 -5.57
CA TRP A 708 -12.26 10.37 -6.49
C TRP A 708 -10.88 10.18 -5.84
N LYS A 709 -10.50 11.02 -4.87
CA LYS A 709 -9.25 10.83 -4.10
C LYS A 709 -9.28 9.54 -3.28
N THR A 710 -10.36 9.27 -2.53
CA THR A 710 -10.50 8.05 -1.72
C THR A 710 -10.58 6.79 -2.58
N LEU A 711 -11.26 6.84 -3.74
CA LEU A 711 -11.26 5.71 -4.67
C LEU A 711 -9.86 5.43 -5.25
N ASN A 712 -9.20 6.44 -5.82
CA ASN A 712 -7.91 6.27 -6.49
C ASN A 712 -6.79 5.88 -5.51
N SER A 713 -6.77 6.40 -4.28
CA SER A 713 -5.77 6.02 -3.26
C SER A 713 -5.88 4.54 -2.83
N ASN A 714 -7.04 3.92 -3.03
CA ASN A 714 -7.30 2.50 -2.78
C ASN A 714 -7.27 1.65 -4.06
N GLY A 715 -6.80 2.19 -5.18
CA GLY A 715 -6.65 1.48 -6.45
C GLY A 715 -7.95 1.25 -7.24
N ILE A 716 -9.01 2.00 -6.96
CA ILE A 716 -10.26 2.00 -7.75
C ILE A 716 -10.26 3.23 -8.66
N THR A 717 -9.95 3.03 -9.93
CA THR A 717 -10.05 4.08 -10.96
C THR A 717 -11.44 4.13 -11.61
N LYS A 718 -11.69 5.10 -12.49
CA LYS A 718 -12.94 5.16 -13.25
C LYS A 718 -13.11 3.96 -14.20
N GLU A 719 -12.01 3.50 -14.78
CA GLU A 719 -11.94 2.31 -15.63
C GLU A 719 -12.26 1.05 -14.81
N ARG A 720 -11.81 0.99 -13.55
CA ARG A 720 -12.18 -0.10 -12.62
C ARG A 720 -13.68 -0.13 -12.35
N LEU A 721 -14.32 1.01 -12.07
CA LEU A 721 -15.79 1.09 -11.89
C LEU A 721 -16.57 0.65 -13.14
N LEU A 722 -16.04 0.94 -14.33
CA LEU A 722 -16.59 0.53 -15.62
C LEU A 722 -16.28 -0.94 -16.00
N SER A 723 -15.33 -1.60 -15.30
CA SER A 723 -14.91 -2.98 -15.59
C SER A 723 -15.78 -4.08 -14.98
N TYR A 724 -16.73 -3.74 -14.09
CA TYR A 724 -17.61 -4.71 -13.44
C TYR A 724 -18.70 -5.23 -14.41
N ASP A 725 -19.13 -6.50 -14.26
CA ASP A 725 -20.30 -7.10 -14.97
C ASP A 725 -21.59 -6.24 -14.87
N ARG A 726 -21.64 -5.36 -13.87
CA ARG A 726 -22.59 -4.27 -13.67
C ARG A 726 -21.79 -2.99 -13.40
N ALA A 727 -21.37 -2.33 -14.46
CA ALA A 727 -20.56 -1.13 -14.42
C ALA A 727 -21.26 0.05 -13.71
N ILE A 728 -20.49 0.81 -12.94
CA ILE A 728 -20.91 2.06 -12.31
C ILE A 728 -20.37 3.21 -13.17
N HIS A 729 -21.28 4.00 -13.72
CA HIS A 729 -21.04 5.06 -14.71
C HIS A 729 -21.24 6.45 -14.11
N SER A 730 -22.24 6.58 -13.23
CA SER A 730 -22.67 7.83 -12.61
C SER A 730 -21.79 8.21 -11.42
N GLU A 731 -21.60 9.52 -11.23
CA GLU A 731 -21.05 10.08 -9.99
C GLU A 731 -22.12 10.16 -8.90
N PRO A 732 -21.74 10.14 -7.60
CA PRO A 732 -22.69 10.36 -6.51
C PRO A 732 -23.29 11.76 -6.58
N ASN A 733 -24.61 11.84 -6.42
CA ASN A 733 -25.36 13.09 -6.38
C ASN A 733 -26.41 12.98 -5.28
N PHE A 734 -26.15 13.66 -4.16
CA PHE A 734 -26.98 13.59 -2.94
C PHE A 734 -27.51 14.96 -2.54
N ARG A 735 -28.71 14.99 -1.97
CA ARG A 735 -29.27 16.22 -1.41
C ARG A 735 -28.60 16.55 -0.07
N ARG A 736 -28.29 17.83 0.14
CA ARG A 736 -27.54 18.33 1.31
C ARG A 736 -28.32 18.19 2.62
N ASP A 737 -29.64 18.24 2.58
CA ASP A 737 -30.54 18.08 3.72
C ASP A 737 -30.63 16.61 4.22
N HIS A 738 -30.18 15.64 3.42
CA HIS A 738 -30.13 14.22 3.81
C HIS A 738 -28.74 13.80 4.36
N LYS A 739 -27.82 14.75 4.60
CA LYS A 739 -26.42 14.52 5.04
C LYS A 739 -26.34 13.56 6.22
N ASP A 740 -27.03 13.85 7.31
CA ASP A 740 -26.89 13.10 8.56
C ASP A 740 -27.57 11.72 8.50
N GLY A 741 -28.66 11.60 7.73
CA GLY A 741 -29.31 10.33 7.43
C GLY A 741 -28.40 9.40 6.62
N LEU A 742 -27.78 9.93 5.57
CA LEU A 742 -26.83 9.19 4.74
C LEU A 742 -25.58 8.76 5.53
N LEU A 743 -25.00 9.67 6.33
CA LEU A 743 -23.83 9.34 7.17
C LEU A 743 -24.14 8.25 8.19
N ARG A 744 -25.32 8.28 8.82
CA ARG A 744 -25.80 7.23 9.72
C ARG A 744 -25.97 5.92 8.95
N ASP A 745 -26.80 5.90 7.92
CA ASP A 745 -27.23 4.65 7.26
C ASP A 745 -26.08 3.99 6.48
N LEU A 746 -25.22 4.77 5.80
CA LEU A 746 -23.97 4.26 5.21
C LEU A 746 -22.96 3.82 6.28
N GLY A 747 -22.94 4.47 7.46
CA GLY A 747 -22.12 4.05 8.60
C GLY A 747 -22.58 2.74 9.26
N HIS A 748 -23.86 2.38 9.18
CA HIS A 748 -24.34 1.02 9.46
C HIS A 748 -23.90 0.05 8.36
N TYR A 749 -24.15 0.40 7.10
CA TYR A 749 -23.90 -0.46 5.95
C TYR A 749 -22.41 -0.80 5.72
N MET A 750 -21.52 0.16 6.01
CA MET A 750 -20.06 -0.02 6.05
C MET A 750 -19.67 -1.23 6.91
N ARG A 751 -20.31 -1.42 8.06
CA ARG A 751 -20.00 -2.52 8.99
C ARG A 751 -20.55 -3.85 8.50
N THR A 752 -21.72 -3.85 7.86
CA THR A 752 -22.26 -5.02 7.15
C THR A 752 -21.34 -5.48 6.01
N LEU A 753 -20.84 -4.53 5.19
CA LEU A 753 -19.88 -4.83 4.12
C LEU A 753 -18.55 -5.37 4.67
N LYS A 754 -18.00 -4.73 5.72
CA LYS A 754 -16.77 -5.18 6.40
C LYS A 754 -16.90 -6.58 6.98
N ALA A 755 -18.00 -6.89 7.69
CA ALA A 755 -18.21 -8.20 8.30
C ALA A 755 -18.22 -9.38 7.29
N VAL A 756 -18.56 -9.11 6.03
CA VAL A 756 -18.58 -10.11 4.94
C VAL A 756 -17.27 -10.12 4.12
N HIS A 757 -16.64 -8.97 3.88
CA HIS A 757 -15.47 -8.87 2.98
C HIS A 757 -14.12 -8.72 3.67
N SER A 758 -14.07 -8.40 4.96
CA SER A 758 -12.85 -8.13 5.72
C SER A 758 -12.75 -9.03 6.94
N GLY A 759 -12.12 -10.20 6.80
CA GLY A 759 -11.86 -11.11 7.92
C GLY A 759 -11.03 -10.48 9.06
N ALA A 760 -10.25 -9.44 8.76
CA ALA A 760 -9.44 -8.71 9.72
C ALA A 760 -10.07 -7.38 10.22
N ASP A 761 -11.39 -7.18 10.06
CA ASP A 761 -12.06 -6.00 10.62
C ASP A 761 -12.30 -6.13 12.14
N LEU A 762 -11.72 -5.21 12.90
CA LEU A 762 -11.67 -5.28 14.36
C LEU A 762 -13.03 -5.09 15.05
N GLU A 763 -13.86 -4.13 14.60
CA GLU A 763 -15.20 -3.94 15.17
C GLU A 763 -16.06 -5.19 14.93
N SER A 764 -16.04 -5.72 13.70
CA SER A 764 -16.77 -6.93 13.33
C SER A 764 -16.30 -8.16 14.13
N ALA A 765 -14.99 -8.34 14.30
CA ALA A 765 -14.45 -9.48 15.05
C ALA A 765 -14.75 -9.40 16.55
N ILE A 766 -14.63 -8.20 17.16
CA ILE A 766 -15.02 -7.97 18.56
C ILE A 766 -16.52 -8.23 18.74
N ALA A 767 -17.38 -7.69 17.86
CA ALA A 767 -18.82 -7.89 17.94
C ALA A 767 -19.21 -9.38 17.81
N ASN A 768 -18.56 -10.15 16.94
CA ASN A 768 -18.80 -11.59 16.80
C ASN A 768 -18.42 -12.37 18.08
N CYS A 769 -17.35 -11.99 18.78
CA CYS A 769 -16.91 -12.64 20.02
C CYS A 769 -17.71 -12.20 21.25
N MET A 770 -18.00 -10.90 21.36
CA MET A 770 -18.80 -10.33 22.45
C MET A 770 -20.30 -10.60 22.32
N GLY A 771 -20.76 -10.97 21.12
CA GLY A 771 -22.17 -11.13 20.80
C GLY A 771 -22.85 -9.78 20.54
N TYR A 772 -23.85 -9.80 19.66
CA TYR A 772 -24.70 -8.64 19.38
C TYR A 772 -26.10 -9.06 18.97
N LYS A 773 -27.04 -8.12 19.07
CA LYS A 773 -28.37 -8.22 18.47
C LYS A 773 -28.58 -7.02 17.56
N SER A 774 -28.96 -7.29 16.32
CA SER A 774 -29.36 -6.27 15.35
C SER A 774 -30.76 -6.62 14.88
N GLU A 775 -31.76 -5.85 15.33
CA GLU A 775 -33.11 -5.97 14.81
C GLU A 775 -33.14 -5.57 13.33
N GLY A 776 -33.85 -6.34 12.51
CA GLY A 776 -33.98 -6.08 11.08
C GLY A 776 -34.96 -4.94 10.82
N GLN A 777 -34.60 -3.97 9.98
CA GLN A 777 -35.52 -2.90 9.61
C GLN A 777 -36.51 -3.35 8.52
N GLY A 778 -37.79 -3.44 8.89
CA GLY A 778 -38.89 -3.71 7.96
C GLY A 778 -38.92 -5.16 7.46
N PHE A 779 -38.30 -5.43 6.30
CA PHE A 779 -38.29 -6.75 5.68
C PHE A 779 -36.98 -7.53 5.90
N MET A 780 -35.96 -6.88 6.50
CA MET A 780 -34.70 -7.53 6.87
C MET A 780 -34.91 -8.55 8.00
N VAL A 781 -34.20 -9.67 7.95
CA VAL A 781 -34.10 -10.60 9.08
C VAL A 781 -33.17 -10.02 10.15
N GLY A 782 -33.54 -10.16 11.43
CA GLY A 782 -32.71 -9.75 12.56
C GLY A 782 -31.57 -10.73 12.82
N VAL A 783 -30.38 -10.22 13.15
CA VAL A 783 -29.20 -11.03 13.47
C VAL A 783 -29.00 -11.07 14.99
N HIS A 784 -28.83 -12.27 15.54
CA HIS A 784 -28.49 -12.47 16.94
C HIS A 784 -27.30 -13.43 17.05
N ILE A 785 -26.17 -12.90 17.54
CA ILE A 785 -24.99 -13.69 17.91
C ILE A 785 -24.85 -13.65 19.43
N ASN A 786 -24.61 -14.80 20.05
CA ASN A 786 -24.38 -14.90 21.50
C ASN A 786 -22.91 -14.60 21.85
N PRO A 787 -22.60 -14.07 23.05
CA PRO A 787 -21.23 -13.96 23.53
C PRO A 787 -20.54 -15.32 23.58
N ILE A 788 -19.22 -15.37 23.37
CA ILE A 788 -18.42 -16.58 23.59
C ILE A 788 -18.29 -16.84 25.09
N SER A 789 -18.64 -18.05 25.53
CA SER A 789 -18.46 -18.50 26.92
C SER A 789 -16.98 -18.73 27.26
N GLY A 790 -16.55 -18.29 28.44
CA GLY A 790 -15.19 -18.53 28.94
C GLY A 790 -14.13 -17.50 28.52
N LEU A 791 -14.55 -16.32 28.05
CA LEU A 791 -13.65 -15.17 27.90
C LEU A 791 -13.06 -14.72 29.25
N PRO A 792 -11.82 -14.19 29.31
CA PRO A 792 -11.20 -13.77 30.58
C PRO A 792 -11.92 -12.58 31.25
N SER A 793 -11.87 -12.52 32.58
CA SER A 793 -12.38 -11.36 33.33
C SER A 793 -11.53 -10.11 33.07
N GLY A 794 -12.15 -9.01 32.64
CA GLY A 794 -11.47 -7.79 32.19
C GLY A 794 -11.23 -7.74 30.66
N PHE A 795 -11.49 -8.83 29.93
CA PHE A 795 -11.32 -8.88 28.48
C PHE A 795 -12.34 -8.01 27.71
N PRO A 796 -13.64 -7.96 28.08
CA PRO A 796 -14.59 -7.02 27.46
C PRO A 796 -14.17 -5.55 27.60
N GLU A 797 -13.70 -5.18 28.80
CA GLU A 797 -13.22 -3.83 29.10
C GLU A 797 -11.94 -3.49 28.33
N LEU A 798 -11.06 -4.47 28.12
CA LEU A 798 -9.84 -4.32 27.31
C LEU A 798 -10.15 -4.17 25.81
N LEU A 799 -11.12 -4.92 25.27
CA LEU A 799 -11.56 -4.76 23.88
C LEU A 799 -12.29 -3.43 23.66
N GLN A 800 -13.08 -2.96 24.64
CA GLN A 800 -13.69 -1.63 24.61
C GLN A 800 -12.62 -0.53 24.64
N PHE A 801 -11.62 -0.64 25.53
CA PHE A 801 -10.47 0.27 25.56
C PHE A 801 -9.75 0.33 24.21
N VAL A 802 -9.47 -0.84 23.59
CA VAL A 802 -8.85 -0.90 22.27
C VAL A 802 -9.69 -0.13 21.24
N LEU A 803 -11.00 -0.38 21.15
CA LEU A 803 -11.90 0.30 20.20
C LEU A 803 -11.91 1.83 20.39
N GLU A 804 -11.93 2.31 21.64
CA GLU A 804 -11.89 3.74 21.97
C GLU A 804 -10.59 4.44 21.51
N HIS A 805 -9.48 3.70 21.44
CA HIS A 805 -8.15 4.24 21.07
C HIS A 805 -7.73 3.90 19.63
N VAL A 806 -8.56 3.24 18.82
CA VAL A 806 -8.23 2.88 17.41
C VAL A 806 -7.87 4.12 16.57
N GLU A 807 -8.54 5.24 16.77
CA GLU A 807 -8.31 6.49 16.00
C GLU A 807 -7.22 7.40 16.60
N ASP A 808 -6.62 7.05 17.76
CA ASP A 808 -5.70 7.93 18.47
C ASP A 808 -4.37 8.17 17.76
N LYS A 809 -3.84 9.40 17.86
CA LYS A 809 -2.56 9.76 17.24
C LYS A 809 -1.37 9.05 17.90
N ASN A 810 -1.27 9.10 19.22
CA ASN A 810 -0.25 8.32 19.94
C ASN A 810 -0.68 6.86 19.98
N VAL A 811 0.03 6.02 19.24
CA VAL A 811 -0.28 4.59 19.09
C VAL A 811 0.22 3.73 20.26
N GLU A 812 1.03 4.25 21.19
CA GLU A 812 1.61 3.47 22.30
C GLU A 812 0.55 2.76 23.14
N ALA A 813 -0.45 3.49 23.65
CA ALA A 813 -1.48 2.95 24.51
C ALA A 813 -2.37 1.92 23.77
N LEU A 814 -2.64 2.15 22.48
CA LEU A 814 -3.34 1.23 21.61
C LEU A 814 -2.53 -0.07 21.41
N LEU A 815 -1.23 0.03 21.13
CA LEU A 815 -0.34 -1.13 20.96
C LEU A 815 -0.21 -1.96 22.23
N GLU A 816 -0.08 -1.32 23.39
CA GLU A 816 -0.10 -1.98 24.70
C GLU A 816 -1.41 -2.76 24.91
N GLY A 817 -2.56 -2.12 24.66
CA GLY A 817 -3.88 -2.72 24.79
C GLY A 817 -4.14 -3.88 23.82
N LEU A 818 -3.74 -3.73 22.56
CA LEU A 818 -3.86 -4.78 21.53
C LEU A 818 -3.04 -6.02 21.91
N LEU A 819 -1.79 -5.85 22.35
CA LEU A 819 -0.92 -6.97 22.70
C LEU A 819 -1.36 -7.68 23.99
N GLU A 820 -1.81 -6.93 24.99
CA GLU A 820 -2.44 -7.50 26.18
C GLU A 820 -3.70 -8.31 25.82
N ALA A 821 -4.49 -7.86 24.83
CA ALA A 821 -5.66 -8.61 24.36
C ALA A 821 -5.26 -9.91 23.62
N ARG A 822 -4.21 -9.87 22.79
CA ARG A 822 -3.70 -11.08 22.11
C ARG A 822 -3.12 -12.10 23.10
N GLU A 823 -2.40 -11.65 24.12
CA GLU A 823 -1.92 -12.49 25.22
C GLU A 823 -3.05 -13.15 26.01
N GLU A 824 -4.11 -12.40 26.37
CA GLU A 824 -5.28 -12.96 27.08
C GLU A 824 -6.11 -13.93 26.21
N LEU A 825 -6.06 -13.75 24.89
CA LEU A 825 -6.75 -14.60 23.90
C LEU A 825 -5.98 -15.90 23.60
N ARG A 826 -4.64 -15.89 23.64
CA ARG A 826 -3.76 -17.03 23.32
C ARG A 826 -4.13 -18.34 24.05
N PRO A 827 -4.47 -18.37 25.36
CA PRO A 827 -4.90 -19.59 26.05
C PRO A 827 -6.24 -20.18 25.55
N LEU A 828 -7.08 -19.42 24.84
CA LEU A 828 -8.32 -19.90 24.24
C LEU A 828 -8.08 -20.46 22.83
N LEU A 829 -7.18 -19.84 22.04
CA LEU A 829 -6.76 -20.35 20.72
C LEU A 829 -6.10 -21.74 20.80
N LEU A 830 -5.39 -22.01 21.91
CA LEU A 830 -4.71 -23.28 22.17
C LEU A 830 -5.62 -24.37 22.76
N LYS A 831 -6.88 -24.06 23.10
CA LYS A 831 -7.84 -25.00 23.71
C LYS A 831 -8.93 -25.40 22.72
N SER A 832 -9.64 -26.49 23.05
CA SER A 832 -10.90 -26.80 22.35
C SER A 832 -11.96 -25.76 22.73
N ASN A 833 -12.48 -25.04 21.74
CA ASN A 833 -13.58 -24.10 21.89
C ASN A 833 -14.48 -24.21 20.65
N ASP A 834 -15.79 -24.32 20.86
CA ASP A 834 -16.76 -24.56 19.78
C ASP A 834 -16.88 -23.36 18.81
N ARG A 835 -16.36 -22.19 19.20
CA ARG A 835 -16.26 -20.97 18.37
C ARG A 835 -14.81 -20.54 18.11
N LEU A 836 -13.87 -21.50 18.01
CA LEU A 836 -12.47 -21.24 17.67
C LEU A 836 -12.30 -20.38 16.40
N LYS A 837 -13.17 -20.55 15.39
CA LYS A 837 -13.22 -19.71 14.17
C LYS A 837 -13.31 -18.21 14.48
N ASP A 838 -14.21 -17.82 15.39
CA ASP A 838 -14.42 -16.42 15.76
C ASP A 838 -13.23 -15.87 16.56
N LEU A 839 -12.65 -16.68 17.45
CA LEU A 839 -11.45 -16.31 18.21
C LEU A 839 -10.22 -16.13 17.29
N LEU A 840 -10.08 -16.95 16.25
CA LEU A 840 -9.04 -16.81 15.22
C LEU A 840 -9.20 -15.52 14.44
N PHE A 841 -10.42 -15.16 14.01
CA PHE A 841 -10.67 -13.88 13.35
C PHE A 841 -10.43 -12.68 14.27
N LEU A 842 -10.70 -12.80 15.57
CA LEU A 842 -10.34 -11.76 16.55
C LEU A 842 -8.82 -11.58 16.67
N ASP A 843 -8.03 -12.64 16.79
CA ASP A 843 -6.57 -12.53 16.84
C ASP A 843 -5.99 -11.97 15.53
N ILE A 844 -6.52 -12.37 14.37
CA ILE A 844 -6.15 -11.83 13.05
C ILE A 844 -6.48 -10.34 12.95
N ALA A 845 -7.62 -9.88 13.47
CA ALA A 845 -8.00 -8.48 13.47
C ALA A 845 -7.14 -7.65 14.45
N LEU A 846 -6.82 -8.20 15.62
CA LEU A 846 -5.89 -7.59 16.58
C LEU A 846 -4.48 -7.46 15.98
N ASP A 847 -3.91 -8.51 15.39
CA ASP A 847 -2.63 -8.47 14.65
C ASP A 847 -2.65 -7.40 13.54
N SER A 848 -3.71 -7.41 12.74
CA SER A 848 -3.86 -6.47 11.63
C SER A 848 -3.87 -5.02 12.11
N THR A 849 -4.49 -4.77 13.26
CA THR A 849 -4.54 -3.45 13.90
C THR A 849 -3.18 -3.08 14.52
N VAL A 850 -2.45 -4.02 15.14
CA VAL A 850 -1.10 -3.76 15.67
C VAL A 850 -0.18 -3.28 14.56
N ARG A 851 -0.15 -3.99 13.43
CA ARG A 851 0.67 -3.59 12.28
C ARG A 851 0.28 -2.20 11.76
N THR A 852 -1.01 -1.90 11.60
CA THR A 852 -1.44 -0.59 11.08
C THR A 852 -1.32 0.55 12.09
N ALA A 853 -1.30 0.26 13.39
CA ALA A 853 -0.89 1.20 14.43
C ALA A 853 0.64 1.47 14.38
N ILE A 854 1.48 0.45 14.16
CA ILE A 854 2.93 0.65 13.92
C ILE A 854 3.17 1.49 12.65
N GLU A 855 2.46 1.18 11.56
CA GLU A 855 2.51 1.93 10.29
C GLU A 855 2.16 3.41 10.49
N ARG A 856 1.14 3.71 11.31
CA ARG A 856 0.77 5.08 11.71
C ARG A 856 1.81 5.75 12.62
N GLY A 857 2.48 4.99 13.49
CA GLY A 857 3.45 5.49 14.45
C GLY A 857 4.81 5.92 13.87
N TYR A 858 5.15 5.52 12.63
CA TYR A 858 6.49 5.78 12.06
C TYR A 858 6.90 7.25 12.02
N GLU A 859 5.96 8.19 11.83
CA GLU A 859 6.27 9.62 11.81
C GLU A 859 6.73 10.16 13.18
N GLU A 860 6.16 9.65 14.28
CA GLU A 860 6.63 9.96 15.63
C GLU A 860 7.99 9.31 15.90
N LEU A 861 8.15 8.03 15.52
CA LEU A 861 9.36 7.25 15.77
C LEU A 861 10.61 7.82 15.07
N LYS A 862 10.43 8.46 13.91
CA LYS A 862 11.51 9.13 13.17
C LYS A 862 12.28 10.17 13.98
N ASN A 863 11.62 10.83 14.94
CA ASN A 863 12.21 11.88 15.78
C ASN A 863 12.32 11.46 17.26
N ALA A 864 12.05 10.18 17.57
CA ALA A 864 12.01 9.67 18.93
C ALA A 864 13.40 9.36 19.50
N GLY A 865 13.53 9.44 20.83
CA GLY A 865 14.73 8.97 21.52
C GLY A 865 14.89 7.44 21.44
N PRO A 866 16.13 6.90 21.57
CA PRO A 866 16.39 5.46 21.45
C PRO A 866 15.52 4.57 22.35
N GLU A 867 15.12 5.06 23.52
CA GLU A 867 14.25 4.36 24.46
C GLU A 867 12.85 4.08 23.89
N LYS A 868 12.18 5.08 23.29
CA LYS A 868 10.87 4.91 22.63
C LYS A 868 10.99 4.02 21.39
N ILE A 869 12.09 4.11 20.64
CA ILE A 869 12.37 3.22 19.50
C ILE A 869 12.52 1.77 19.98
N MET A 870 13.34 1.52 21.01
CA MET A 870 13.57 0.19 21.56
C MET A 870 12.30 -0.39 22.20
N TYR A 871 11.52 0.42 22.91
CA TYR A 871 10.21 0.00 23.45
C TYR A 871 9.26 -0.42 22.32
N SER A 872 9.18 0.35 21.24
CA SER A 872 8.36 0.01 20.08
C SER A 872 8.82 -1.29 19.43
N ILE A 873 10.13 -1.50 19.28
CA ILE A 873 10.71 -2.76 18.76
C ILE A 873 10.30 -3.94 19.65
N THR A 874 10.35 -3.82 20.98
CA THR A 874 9.87 -4.86 21.91
C THR A 874 8.41 -5.22 21.66
N LEU A 875 7.53 -4.23 21.46
CA LEU A 875 6.12 -4.49 21.13
C LEU A 875 5.95 -5.18 19.76
N VAL A 876 6.77 -4.85 18.76
CA VAL A 876 6.74 -5.55 17.45
C VAL A 876 7.23 -7.00 17.57
N LEU A 877 8.29 -7.25 18.34
CA LEU A 877 8.82 -8.60 18.60
C LEU A 877 7.84 -9.45 19.42
N GLU A 878 7.10 -8.84 20.35
CA GLU A 878 6.00 -9.48 21.07
C GLU A 878 4.84 -9.85 20.13
N ASN A 879 4.45 -8.94 19.23
CA ASN A 879 3.46 -9.25 18.19
C ASN A 879 3.92 -10.40 17.28
N LEU A 880 5.21 -10.47 16.96
CA LEU A 880 5.80 -11.53 16.13
C LEU A 880 5.77 -12.89 16.86
N ALA A 881 6.14 -12.95 18.14
CA ALA A 881 6.10 -14.20 18.94
C ALA A 881 4.65 -14.67 19.27
N LEU A 882 3.67 -13.77 19.20
CA LEU A 882 2.24 -14.08 19.18
C LEU A 882 1.73 -14.55 17.79
N SER A 883 2.53 -14.40 16.75
CA SER A 883 2.09 -14.62 15.36
C SER A 883 2.79 -15.78 14.67
N SER A 884 4.07 -15.99 14.95
CA SER A 884 4.87 -17.01 14.29
C SER A 884 4.93 -18.34 15.03
N ASP A 885 4.85 -19.41 14.25
CA ASP A 885 4.89 -20.78 14.71
C ASP A 885 6.31 -21.24 15.07
N ASN A 886 7.34 -20.83 14.33
CA ASN A 886 8.73 -21.16 14.63
C ASN A 886 9.56 -19.90 14.93
N ASN A 887 9.96 -19.75 16.19
CA ASN A 887 10.69 -18.59 16.70
C ASN A 887 12.21 -18.87 16.82
N GLU A 888 12.75 -19.80 16.02
CA GLU A 888 14.14 -20.25 16.13
C GLU A 888 15.16 -19.10 16.09
N ASP A 889 15.04 -18.17 15.13
CA ASP A 889 15.96 -17.03 15.02
C ASP A 889 15.90 -16.11 16.25
N LEU A 890 14.68 -15.83 16.76
CA LEU A 890 14.49 -15.04 17.98
C LEU A 890 15.12 -15.74 19.20
N ILE A 891 14.93 -17.06 19.31
CA ILE A 891 15.51 -17.89 20.36
C ILE A 891 17.04 -17.95 20.22
N TYR A 892 17.60 -17.92 19.01
CA TYR A 892 19.04 -17.84 18.78
C TYR A 892 19.60 -16.49 19.24
N CYS A 893 18.99 -15.38 18.83
CA CYS A 893 19.35 -14.03 19.28
C CYS A 893 19.30 -13.89 20.81
N LEU A 894 18.28 -14.44 21.47
CA LEU A 894 18.16 -14.42 22.94
C LEU A 894 19.21 -15.30 23.63
N LYS A 895 19.57 -16.45 23.06
CA LYS A 895 20.59 -17.35 23.63
C LYS A 895 22.00 -16.77 23.60
N VAL A 896 22.34 -15.95 22.60
CA VAL A 896 23.65 -15.26 22.54
C VAL A 896 23.85 -14.33 23.75
N ASN A 897 22.78 -13.73 24.28
CA ASN A 897 22.85 -12.82 25.43
C ASN A 897 23.00 -13.53 26.79
N ASN A 898 22.89 -14.86 26.85
CA ASN A 898 23.10 -15.66 28.07
C ASN A 898 24.51 -16.26 28.17
N ILE A 899 25.48 -15.76 27.38
CA ILE A 899 26.86 -16.25 27.29
C ILE A 899 27.86 -15.07 27.37
N GLN A 900 27.53 -14.03 28.14
CA GLN A 900 28.42 -12.94 28.55
C GLN A 900 28.33 -12.73 30.07
#